data_AF-A0A929Q0W2-F1
#
_entry.id   AF-A0A929Q0W2-F1
#
_cell.length_a   1.000
_cell.length_b   1.000
_cell.length_c   1.000
_cell.angle_alpha   90.00
_cell.angle_beta   90.00
_cell.angle_gamma   90.00
#
_symmetry.space_group_name_H-M   'P 1'
#
loop_
_entity.id
_entity.type
_entity.pdbx_description
1 polymer ?
#
loop_
_entity_poly.entity_id
_entity_poly.type
_entity_poly.pdbx_seq_one_letter_code
_entity_poly.pdbx_strand_id
1 'polypeptide(L)'
;MEPIYQITPDGFSLIISAEDLEALDTEQRESAMRFIQFPWQALLDLGLEEPIESQSSVLKYLQKIAAAFVEDLLRVPGLEDQREQVELIPDALRIEYLLGIKPFVRESELVDQEWIKNVYHQLLEVFKDQIVLYPGTVKKYFNEKNPRLNPAESIFFHLVENPNGIYPFAFLATYTHKSKEGIIRHLPLSMILEEYKGDQKKILELLSCLNQAAEICPVLGRFIASGELFHTIGMSEQEAYGFLKAVSELEKVGIVCRIPNWWRSHSSSLSLNIKLGEKRSSLLGRDALISIVPTLSVEGVKLTKSEIKQLLASADGLALIKGKWVEVNHKKLEALLKKMDEAPGEISLRDALMIQSGLTTPEWMAEEENIQMTNGKWLSSVYQKLTDPEITRKTTLPKKLNATLRPYQVDGYNWLNALSNLQFGALLADDMGLGKTIQTLAWLEKEHQKDKTKKALLVVPASLLANWTKEAAQFTPDLSIGVIHGKKAISDFEETEYDDLPFLNLTTYGMASRLEKLQEIEWDFLILDEAQAIKNPKTKQTTILKKIPAQMKLAMTGTPIENDLINLWSIFDFLNSGLLGNLNQFSKFVREVESDQKHSADKLARLQKMISPFLLRRLKSDKSIINDLPDKIEQNDYITLSDAQTLLYQKVVDDLAAQLASHESDDNGIQRKGLVLATLNKLKQVCNHPDQYLGQNDYSMAGSGKFEMLKEICEPIAQNHESVLVFTQYREMTEHLSRFLESIFGAKGYVIHGQTPISKRQEIVDAFNKQETYIPYVVLSLRAAGTGLNLTQASHVIHFDRWWNPAVENQATDRAYRIGQKKNVVVHKFVCANTIEENINKMIESKQKLADDVISSSTESWLTSLSDTDLLEAMRMKL
;
A
#
# COMPACT_ATOMS: atom_id res chain seq x y z
N MET A 1 -24.85 -39.07 26.94
CA MET A 1 -24.58 -38.13 28.07
C MET A 1 -25.19 -36.77 27.74
N GLU A 2 -25.52 -35.93 28.74
CA GLU A 2 -26.01 -34.57 28.46
C GLU A 2 -24.90 -33.70 27.83
N PRO A 3 -25.23 -32.76 26.93
CA PRO A 3 -24.25 -31.89 26.28
C PRO A 3 -23.49 -31.02 27.31
N ILE A 4 -22.16 -31.01 27.27
CA ILE A 4 -21.33 -30.28 28.23
C ILE A 4 -20.92 -28.93 27.62
N TYR A 5 -21.41 -27.84 28.21
CA TYR A 5 -21.03 -26.48 27.84
C TYR A 5 -19.87 -26.00 28.70
N GLN A 6 -18.82 -25.48 28.07
CA GLN A 6 -17.61 -25.02 28.75
C GLN A 6 -17.31 -23.54 28.42
N ILE A 7 -16.82 -22.80 29.42
CA ILE A 7 -16.28 -21.45 29.27
C ILE A 7 -14.84 -21.53 28.78
N THR A 8 -14.49 -20.72 27.79
CA THR A 8 -13.17 -20.63 27.16
C THR A 8 -12.66 -19.19 27.22
N PRO A 9 -11.35 -18.92 27.06
CA PRO A 9 -10.82 -17.55 27.09
C PRO A 9 -11.49 -16.60 26.09
N ASP A 10 -11.87 -17.11 24.90
CA ASP A 10 -12.45 -16.31 23.82
C ASP A 10 -14.00 -16.34 23.79
N GLY A 11 -14.65 -17.05 24.72
CA GLY A 11 -16.11 -17.22 24.74
C GLY A 11 -16.53 -18.55 25.34
N PHE A 12 -17.27 -19.38 24.60
CA PHE A 12 -17.77 -20.67 25.08
C PHE A 12 -17.70 -21.74 23.97
N SER A 13 -17.75 -23.01 24.37
CA SER A 13 -17.82 -24.14 23.45
C SER A 13 -18.73 -25.25 23.99
N LEU A 14 -19.26 -26.06 23.06
CA LEU A 14 -19.99 -27.28 23.39
C LEU A 14 -19.10 -28.50 23.12
N ILE A 15 -18.90 -29.33 24.14
CA ILE A 15 -18.16 -30.59 24.04
C ILE A 15 -19.16 -31.74 24.07
N ILE A 16 -19.25 -32.45 22.95
CA ILE A 16 -20.07 -33.64 22.79
C ILE A 16 -19.39 -34.60 21.80
N SER A 17 -19.42 -35.91 22.10
CA SER A 17 -18.89 -36.93 21.18
C SER A 17 -19.85 -37.15 20.01
N ALA A 18 -19.36 -37.66 18.87
CA ALA A 18 -20.23 -37.97 17.72
C ALA A 18 -21.30 -39.02 18.08
N GLU A 19 -20.94 -40.01 18.90
CA GLU A 19 -21.86 -41.05 19.39
C GLU A 19 -22.92 -40.48 20.34
N ASP A 20 -22.55 -39.55 21.22
CA ASP A 20 -23.49 -38.87 22.13
C ASP A 20 -24.43 -37.91 21.38
N LEU A 21 -23.93 -37.24 20.34
CA LEU A 21 -24.74 -36.34 19.50
C LEU A 21 -25.83 -37.11 18.74
N GLU A 22 -25.51 -38.30 18.24
CA GLU A 22 -26.47 -39.21 17.59
C GLU A 22 -27.45 -39.88 18.57
N ALA A 23 -27.16 -39.86 19.87
CA ALA A 23 -28.04 -40.40 20.91
C ALA A 23 -29.04 -39.37 21.46
N LEU A 24 -28.86 -38.07 21.18
CA LEU A 24 -29.81 -37.01 21.56
C LEU A 24 -31.12 -37.15 20.78
N ASP A 25 -32.24 -36.70 21.37
CA ASP A 25 -33.49 -36.57 20.62
C ASP A 25 -33.36 -35.51 19.51
N THR A 26 -34.30 -35.51 18.56
CA THR A 26 -34.21 -34.66 17.36
C THR A 26 -34.07 -33.17 17.69
N GLU A 27 -34.75 -32.69 18.73
CA GLU A 27 -34.76 -31.27 19.13
C GLU A 27 -33.45 -30.88 19.83
N GLN A 28 -32.99 -31.74 20.76
CA GLN A 28 -31.70 -31.58 21.45
C GLN A 28 -30.52 -31.66 20.48
N ARG A 29 -30.59 -32.55 19.47
CA ARG A 29 -29.57 -32.70 18.45
C ARG A 29 -29.50 -31.49 17.52
N GLU A 30 -30.65 -30.96 17.09
CA GLU A 30 -30.70 -29.74 16.28
C GLU A 30 -30.13 -28.55 17.05
N SER A 31 -30.50 -28.40 18.34
CA SER A 31 -29.96 -27.36 19.21
C SER A 31 -28.44 -27.48 19.39
N ALA A 32 -27.94 -28.70 19.69
CA ALA A 32 -26.50 -28.96 19.82
C ALA A 32 -25.73 -28.70 18.51
N MET A 33 -26.28 -29.08 17.36
CA MET A 33 -25.66 -28.80 16.06
C MET A 33 -25.60 -27.29 15.75
N ARG A 34 -26.63 -26.52 16.12
CA ARG A 34 -26.60 -25.05 15.99
C ARG A 34 -25.51 -24.44 16.86
N PHE A 35 -25.33 -24.91 18.09
CA PHE A 35 -24.26 -24.45 18.98
C PHE A 35 -22.85 -24.80 18.47
N ILE A 36 -22.69 -25.90 17.72
CA ILE A 36 -21.41 -26.29 17.11
C ILE A 36 -21.12 -25.46 15.84
N GLN A 37 -22.12 -25.23 14.98
CA GLN A 37 -21.93 -24.58 13.69
C GLN A 37 -21.95 -23.04 13.79
N PHE A 38 -22.83 -22.49 14.63
CA PHE A 38 -23.07 -21.06 14.76
C PHE A 38 -23.23 -20.67 16.25
N PRO A 39 -22.17 -20.76 17.07
CA PRO A 39 -22.25 -20.65 18.53
C PRO A 39 -22.89 -19.33 18.99
N TRP A 40 -22.44 -18.20 18.46
CA TRP A 40 -22.92 -16.87 18.86
C TRP A 40 -24.36 -16.59 18.42
N GLN A 41 -24.77 -17.12 17.27
CA GLN A 41 -26.16 -17.06 16.81
C GLN A 41 -27.07 -17.91 17.69
N ALA A 42 -26.66 -19.14 18.00
CA ALA A 42 -27.40 -20.01 18.90
C ALA A 42 -27.53 -19.38 20.30
N LEU A 43 -26.50 -18.69 20.79
CA LEU A 43 -26.55 -17.97 22.07
C LEU A 43 -27.51 -16.77 22.03
N LEU A 44 -27.49 -15.97 20.95
CA LEU A 44 -28.42 -14.85 20.79
C LEU A 44 -29.88 -15.34 20.75
N ASP A 45 -30.15 -16.40 19.98
CA ASP A 45 -31.48 -17.03 19.90
C ASP A 45 -31.91 -17.54 21.29
N LEU A 46 -31.01 -18.16 22.06
CA LEU A 46 -31.30 -18.63 23.41
C LEU A 46 -31.64 -17.49 24.39
N GLY A 47 -31.03 -16.31 24.20
CA GLY A 47 -31.35 -15.09 24.97
C GLY A 47 -32.70 -14.47 24.62
N LEU A 48 -33.28 -14.83 23.46
CA LEU A 48 -34.61 -14.42 23.03
C LEU A 48 -35.70 -15.38 23.53
N GLU A 49 -35.36 -16.61 23.91
CA GLU A 49 -36.29 -17.65 24.37
C GLU A 49 -36.56 -17.58 25.89
N GLU A 50 -37.61 -18.26 26.38
CA GLU A 50 -37.88 -18.37 27.81
C GLU A 50 -36.86 -19.28 28.51
N PRO A 51 -36.48 -19.00 29.78
CA PRO A 51 -35.52 -19.84 30.50
C PRO A 51 -36.08 -21.26 30.69
N ILE A 52 -35.35 -22.26 30.19
CA ILE A 52 -35.73 -23.67 30.34
C ILE A 52 -35.15 -24.19 31.67
N GLU A 53 -35.99 -24.73 32.56
CA GLU A 53 -35.56 -25.16 33.90
C GLU A 53 -34.53 -26.30 33.89
N SER A 54 -34.52 -27.14 32.84
CA SER A 54 -33.70 -28.35 32.70
C SER A 54 -32.36 -28.15 31.96
N GLN A 55 -31.65 -27.04 32.22
CA GLN A 55 -30.35 -26.74 31.60
C GLN A 55 -29.16 -26.84 32.57
N SER A 56 -27.97 -27.08 32.01
CA SER A 56 -26.69 -27.05 32.74
C SER A 56 -26.42 -25.66 33.35
N SER A 57 -25.64 -25.61 34.43
CA SER A 57 -25.30 -24.36 35.13
C SER A 57 -24.60 -23.34 34.25
N VAL A 58 -23.75 -23.80 33.32
CA VAL A 58 -23.04 -22.95 32.36
C VAL A 58 -23.98 -22.42 31.28
N LEU A 59 -24.86 -23.28 30.72
CA LEU A 59 -25.83 -22.83 29.71
C LEU A 59 -26.82 -21.81 30.28
N LYS A 60 -27.28 -22.01 31.52
CA LYS A 60 -28.10 -21.04 32.25
C LYS A 60 -27.39 -19.70 32.44
N TYR A 61 -26.09 -19.71 32.69
CA TYR A 61 -25.31 -18.48 32.83
C TYR A 61 -25.19 -17.74 31.48
N LEU A 62 -24.85 -18.47 30.41
CA LEU A 62 -24.78 -17.92 29.06
C LEU A 62 -26.13 -17.33 28.61
N GLN A 63 -27.24 -18.03 28.87
CA GLN A 63 -28.58 -17.53 28.58
C GLN A 63 -28.88 -16.23 29.33
N LYS A 64 -28.48 -16.10 30.60
CA LYS A 64 -28.67 -14.85 31.36
C LYS A 64 -27.85 -13.69 30.81
N ILE A 65 -26.64 -13.94 30.29
CA ILE A 65 -25.85 -12.90 29.61
C ILE A 65 -26.54 -12.47 28.32
N ALA A 66 -26.98 -13.42 27.50
CA ALA A 66 -27.67 -13.13 26.25
C ALA A 66 -29.00 -12.38 26.48
N ALA A 67 -29.78 -12.77 27.49
CA ALA A 67 -31.00 -12.07 27.88
C ALA A 67 -30.71 -10.63 28.37
N ALA A 68 -29.67 -10.44 29.17
CA ALA A 68 -29.24 -9.12 29.61
C ALA A 68 -28.79 -8.23 28.44
N PHE A 69 -28.05 -8.80 27.47
CA PHE A 69 -27.70 -8.12 26.22
C PHE A 69 -28.95 -7.67 25.46
N VAL A 70 -29.95 -8.55 25.28
CA VAL A 70 -31.20 -8.21 24.61
C VAL A 70 -31.96 -7.10 25.34
N GLU A 71 -32.01 -7.14 26.68
CA GLU A 71 -32.62 -6.06 27.48
C GLU A 71 -31.92 -4.71 27.26
N ASP A 72 -30.58 -4.71 27.26
CA ASP A 72 -29.79 -3.50 27.07
C ASP A 72 -29.94 -2.97 25.64
N LEU A 73 -29.97 -3.86 24.65
CA LEU A 73 -30.19 -3.53 23.25
C LEU A 73 -31.57 -2.89 23.03
N LEU A 74 -32.63 -3.44 23.64
CA LEU A 74 -34.00 -2.89 23.56
C LEU A 74 -34.16 -1.52 24.24
N ARG A 75 -33.20 -1.12 25.08
CA ARG A 75 -33.17 0.20 25.73
C ARG A 75 -32.43 1.25 24.91
N VAL A 76 -31.73 0.86 23.84
CA VAL A 76 -30.99 1.81 23.00
C VAL A 76 -31.96 2.78 22.31
N PRO A 77 -31.86 4.10 22.55
CA PRO A 77 -32.71 5.08 21.88
C PRO A 77 -32.50 5.04 20.37
N GLY A 78 -33.58 5.04 19.60
CA GLY A 78 -33.50 5.04 18.14
C GLY A 78 -32.97 3.74 17.53
N LEU A 79 -32.99 2.61 18.26
CA LEU A 79 -32.59 1.28 17.74
C LEU A 79 -33.24 0.94 16.39
N GLU A 80 -34.51 1.32 16.22
CA GLU A 80 -35.27 1.11 14.98
C GLU A 80 -34.66 1.84 13.76
N ASP A 81 -34.06 3.01 14.00
CA ASP A 81 -33.40 3.81 12.96
C ASP A 81 -31.92 3.42 12.79
N GLN A 82 -31.24 3.09 13.89
CA GLN A 82 -29.82 2.78 13.90
C GLN A 82 -29.52 1.41 13.29
N ARG A 83 -30.38 0.40 13.53
CA ARG A 83 -30.26 -0.96 12.98
C ARG A 83 -28.84 -1.53 13.08
N GLU A 84 -28.12 -1.64 11.97
CA GLU A 84 -26.75 -2.15 11.90
C GLU A 84 -25.68 -1.21 12.44
N GLN A 85 -26.01 0.08 12.60
CA GLN A 85 -25.14 1.12 13.13
C GLN A 85 -25.24 1.27 14.65
N VAL A 86 -25.99 0.39 15.33
CA VAL A 86 -26.13 0.46 16.79
C VAL A 86 -24.83 0.08 17.48
N GLU A 87 -24.43 0.90 18.45
CA GLU A 87 -23.33 0.63 19.36
C GLU A 87 -23.87 0.34 20.76
N LEU A 88 -23.40 -0.76 21.37
CA LEU A 88 -23.82 -1.17 22.70
C LEU A 88 -22.62 -1.69 23.50
N ILE A 89 -22.39 -1.11 24.67
CA ILE A 89 -21.38 -1.55 25.63
C ILE A 89 -22.08 -1.70 26.99
N PRO A 90 -21.90 -2.83 27.70
CA PRO A 90 -22.55 -3.01 29.00
C PRO A 90 -22.00 -2.01 30.02
N ASP A 91 -22.88 -1.42 30.83
CA ASP A 91 -22.50 -0.50 31.90
C ASP A 91 -21.84 -1.22 33.09
N ALA A 92 -21.24 -0.46 34.01
CA ALA A 92 -20.50 -1.01 35.14
C ALA A 92 -21.40 -1.83 36.10
N LEU A 93 -22.66 -1.43 36.29
CA LEU A 93 -23.61 -2.13 37.17
C LEU A 93 -24.05 -3.46 36.55
N ARG A 94 -24.24 -3.49 35.23
CA ARG A 94 -24.57 -4.68 34.46
C ARG A 94 -23.42 -5.68 34.50
N ILE A 95 -22.19 -5.21 34.33
CA ILE A 95 -20.98 -6.05 34.46
C ILE A 95 -20.89 -6.64 35.87
N GLU A 96 -21.08 -5.84 36.92
CA GLU A 96 -21.04 -6.31 38.31
C GLU A 96 -22.12 -7.38 38.59
N TYR A 97 -23.34 -7.16 38.11
CA TYR A 97 -24.42 -8.14 38.20
C TYR A 97 -24.08 -9.46 37.50
N LEU A 98 -23.58 -9.40 36.26
CA LEU A 98 -23.21 -10.59 35.49
C LEU A 98 -22.00 -11.33 36.08
N LEU A 99 -21.08 -10.63 36.74
CA LEU A 99 -19.99 -11.24 37.50
C LEU A 99 -20.50 -11.89 38.80
N GLY A 100 -21.55 -11.33 39.43
CA GLY A 100 -22.14 -11.84 40.66
C GLY A 100 -22.94 -13.14 40.50
N ILE A 101 -23.40 -13.46 39.28
CA ILE A 101 -24.21 -14.66 39.01
C ILE A 101 -23.42 -15.80 38.34
N LYS A 102 -22.08 -15.75 38.38
CA LYS A 102 -21.19 -16.78 37.81
C LYS A 102 -21.50 -18.18 38.35
N PRO A 103 -21.46 -19.23 37.50
CA PRO A 103 -21.64 -20.60 37.93
C PRO A 103 -20.39 -21.09 38.68
N PHE A 104 -20.58 -21.90 39.72
CA PHE A 104 -19.47 -22.50 40.47
C PHE A 104 -18.91 -23.72 39.73
N VAL A 105 -18.09 -23.47 38.71
CA VAL A 105 -17.43 -24.48 37.85
C VAL A 105 -15.95 -24.11 37.65
N ARG A 106 -15.12 -25.10 37.30
CA ARG A 106 -13.64 -24.98 37.26
C ARG A 106 -13.15 -23.89 36.32
N GLU A 107 -13.91 -23.58 35.28
CA GLU A 107 -13.59 -22.61 34.22
C GLU A 107 -14.15 -21.21 34.48
N SER A 108 -14.90 -21.00 35.57
CA SER A 108 -15.52 -19.72 35.91
C SER A 108 -14.52 -18.60 36.27
N GLU A 109 -13.27 -18.96 36.56
CA GLU A 109 -12.16 -18.03 36.82
C GLU A 109 -11.78 -17.22 35.58
N LEU A 110 -12.07 -17.74 34.38
CA LEU A 110 -11.79 -17.09 33.10
C LEU A 110 -12.76 -15.93 32.79
N VAL A 111 -13.89 -15.85 33.50
CA VAL A 111 -14.89 -14.80 33.28
C VAL A 111 -14.49 -13.54 34.04
N ASP A 112 -13.99 -12.54 33.34
CA ASP A 112 -13.72 -11.21 33.90
C ASP A 112 -14.53 -10.12 33.19
N GLN A 113 -14.24 -8.86 33.49
CA GLN A 113 -14.91 -7.73 32.86
C GLN A 113 -14.67 -7.67 31.34
N GLU A 114 -13.47 -8.03 30.87
CA GLU A 114 -13.13 -8.01 29.45
C GLU A 114 -13.84 -9.13 28.71
N TRP A 115 -13.92 -10.32 29.32
CA TRP A 115 -14.66 -11.45 28.79
C TRP A 115 -16.14 -11.14 28.55
N ILE A 116 -16.82 -10.50 29.51
CA ILE A 116 -18.24 -10.09 29.36
C ILE A 116 -18.40 -9.07 28.23
N LYS A 117 -17.49 -8.09 28.13
CA LYS A 117 -17.50 -7.10 27.03
C LYS A 117 -17.31 -7.78 25.67
N ASN A 118 -16.41 -8.75 25.58
CA ASN A 118 -16.19 -9.52 24.36
C ASN A 118 -17.46 -10.29 23.96
N VAL A 119 -18.13 -10.96 24.91
CA VAL A 119 -19.42 -11.63 24.63
C VAL A 119 -20.48 -10.64 24.13
N TYR A 120 -20.62 -9.47 24.75
CA TYR A 120 -21.53 -8.42 24.28
C TYR A 120 -21.19 -7.96 22.86
N HIS A 121 -19.90 -7.79 22.55
CA HIS A 121 -19.45 -7.43 21.21
C HIS A 121 -19.79 -8.50 20.17
N GLN A 122 -19.54 -9.78 20.47
CA GLN A 122 -19.87 -10.88 19.55
C GLN A 122 -21.39 -10.99 19.31
N LEU A 123 -22.20 -10.84 20.36
CA LEU A 123 -23.67 -10.82 20.23
C LEU A 123 -24.17 -9.62 19.41
N LEU A 124 -23.51 -8.46 19.57
CA LEU A 124 -23.83 -7.25 18.80
C LEU A 124 -23.56 -7.44 17.31
N GLU A 125 -22.40 -7.99 16.94
CA GLU A 125 -22.07 -8.25 15.53
C GLU A 125 -23.05 -9.25 14.89
N VAL A 126 -23.42 -10.32 15.60
CA VAL A 126 -24.44 -11.26 15.12
C VAL A 126 -25.80 -10.58 14.95
N PHE A 127 -26.21 -9.70 15.86
CA PHE A 127 -27.45 -8.95 15.71
C PHE A 127 -27.41 -8.03 14.47
N LYS A 128 -26.29 -7.32 14.24
CA LYS A 128 -26.11 -6.46 13.06
C LYS A 128 -26.24 -7.26 11.77
N ASP A 129 -25.59 -8.43 11.68
CA ASP A 129 -25.67 -9.29 10.50
C ASP A 129 -27.12 -9.76 10.24
N GLN A 130 -27.84 -10.15 11.29
CA GLN A 130 -29.23 -10.60 11.16
C GLN A 130 -30.18 -9.45 10.77
N ILE A 131 -29.99 -8.25 11.33
CA ILE A 131 -30.91 -7.13 11.10
C ILE A 131 -30.70 -6.47 9.73
N VAL A 132 -29.50 -6.55 9.14
CA VAL A 132 -29.24 -6.13 7.75
C VAL A 132 -30.06 -6.97 6.78
N LEU A 133 -30.14 -8.28 7.00
CA LEU A 133 -30.84 -9.22 6.13
C LEU A 133 -32.36 -9.25 6.39
N TYR A 134 -32.83 -8.65 7.48
CA TYR A 134 -34.22 -8.69 7.88
C TYR A 134 -35.06 -7.57 7.21
N PRO A 135 -36.05 -7.89 6.37
CA PRO A 135 -36.80 -6.89 5.59
C PRO A 135 -37.82 -6.08 6.40
N GLY A 136 -38.06 -6.43 7.67
CA GLY A 136 -39.02 -5.76 8.55
C GLY A 136 -38.39 -4.75 9.51
N THR A 137 -39.22 -4.21 10.41
CA THR A 137 -38.77 -3.35 11.51
C THR A 137 -38.00 -4.15 12.56
N VAL A 138 -37.08 -3.51 13.28
CA VAL A 138 -36.36 -4.13 14.41
C VAL A 138 -37.36 -4.64 15.44
N LYS A 139 -38.43 -3.89 15.66
CA LYS A 139 -39.55 -4.33 16.47
C LYS A 139 -40.26 -5.60 15.94
N LYS A 140 -40.40 -5.77 14.62
CA LYS A 140 -41.00 -6.97 14.03
C LYS A 140 -40.06 -8.18 14.19
N TYR A 141 -38.76 -7.96 14.05
CA TYR A 141 -37.72 -8.97 14.31
C TYR A 141 -37.83 -9.54 15.74
N PHE A 142 -37.89 -8.67 16.77
CA PHE A 142 -38.04 -9.14 18.15
C PHE A 142 -39.41 -9.78 18.42
N ASN A 143 -40.50 -9.24 17.87
CA ASN A 143 -41.84 -9.82 18.06
C ASN A 143 -42.01 -11.20 17.41
N GLU A 144 -41.35 -11.47 16.27
CA GLU A 144 -41.36 -12.79 15.63
C GLU A 144 -40.60 -13.84 16.44
N LYS A 145 -39.55 -13.41 17.17
CA LYS A 145 -38.70 -14.27 18.00
C LYS A 145 -39.26 -14.49 19.40
N ASN A 146 -39.75 -13.45 20.05
CA ASN A 146 -40.46 -13.53 21.33
C ASN A 146 -41.47 -12.38 21.48
N PRO A 147 -42.79 -12.66 21.40
CA PRO A 147 -43.85 -11.65 21.47
C PRO A 147 -43.90 -10.84 22.78
N ARG A 148 -43.21 -11.29 23.85
CA ARG A 148 -43.15 -10.60 25.14
C ARG A 148 -42.08 -9.50 25.18
N LEU A 149 -41.06 -9.58 24.32
CA LEU A 149 -40.01 -8.57 24.20
C LEU A 149 -40.54 -7.37 23.40
N ASN A 150 -40.80 -6.24 24.05
CA ASN A 150 -41.13 -4.98 23.37
C ASN A 150 -40.30 -3.83 23.98
N PRO A 151 -39.79 -2.89 23.16
CA PRO A 151 -39.11 -1.70 23.68
C PRO A 151 -40.06 -0.89 24.58
N ALA A 152 -39.51 -0.25 25.61
CA ALA A 152 -40.24 0.50 26.62
C ALA A 152 -41.15 1.59 26.01
N GLU A 153 -42.30 1.86 26.63
CA GLU A 153 -43.19 2.98 26.26
C GLU A 153 -42.37 4.28 26.30
N SER A 154 -42.20 4.94 25.16
CA SER A 154 -41.28 6.07 24.96
C SER A 154 -42.04 7.30 24.48
N ILE A 155 -41.58 8.48 24.89
CA ILE A 155 -42.09 9.76 24.38
C ILE A 155 -41.35 10.08 23.08
N PHE A 156 -42.11 10.51 22.07
CA PHE A 156 -41.59 10.92 20.77
C PHE A 156 -41.91 12.39 20.52
N PHE A 157 -40.91 13.14 20.10
CA PHE A 157 -41.06 14.48 19.58
C PHE A 157 -40.86 14.47 18.07
N HIS A 158 -41.86 14.92 17.33
CA HIS A 158 -41.84 14.99 15.87
C HIS A 158 -41.72 16.44 15.44
N LEU A 159 -40.69 16.77 14.67
CA LEU A 159 -40.55 18.04 13.98
C LEU A 159 -40.56 17.78 12.48
N VAL A 160 -41.51 18.38 11.77
CA VAL A 160 -41.65 18.24 10.32
C VAL A 160 -41.75 19.60 9.65
N GLU A 161 -41.31 19.67 8.39
CA GLU A 161 -41.49 20.86 7.57
C GLU A 161 -42.95 21.08 7.21
N ASN A 162 -43.39 22.33 7.27
CA ASN A 162 -44.73 22.77 6.94
C ASN A 162 -44.68 23.90 5.90
N PRO A 163 -44.31 23.60 4.64
CA PRO A 163 -44.07 24.62 3.62
C PRO A 163 -45.32 25.45 3.24
N ASN A 164 -46.52 24.94 3.53
CA ASN A 164 -47.79 25.60 3.25
C ASN A 164 -48.47 26.18 4.49
N GLY A 165 -47.81 26.13 5.65
CA GLY A 165 -48.32 26.62 6.93
C GLY A 165 -48.01 28.09 7.20
N ILE A 166 -48.70 28.67 8.18
CA ILE A 166 -48.37 30.00 8.73
C ILE A 166 -46.96 29.99 9.37
N TYR A 167 -46.58 28.84 9.95
CA TYR A 167 -45.26 28.57 10.49
C TYR A 167 -44.54 27.53 9.62
N PRO A 168 -43.22 27.68 9.41
CA PRO A 168 -42.44 26.82 8.51
C PRO A 168 -42.24 25.40 9.05
N PHE A 169 -42.45 25.17 10.35
CA PHE A 169 -42.32 23.87 10.99
C PHE A 169 -43.57 23.52 11.79
N ALA A 170 -43.88 22.23 11.85
CA ALA A 170 -44.91 21.69 12.73
C ALA A 170 -44.27 20.71 13.72
N PHE A 171 -44.65 20.86 14.99
CA PHE A 171 -44.18 20.04 16.10
C PHE A 171 -45.34 19.26 16.72
N LEU A 172 -45.09 18.00 17.06
CA LEU A 172 -46.05 17.14 17.76
C LEU A 172 -45.35 16.25 18.77
N ALA A 173 -45.87 16.20 20.00
CA ALA A 173 -45.47 15.22 21.00
C ALA A 173 -46.45 14.03 21.01
N THR A 174 -45.92 12.82 20.96
CA THR A 174 -46.69 11.56 21.02
C THR A 174 -46.05 10.61 22.01
N TYR A 175 -46.81 9.61 22.46
CA TYR A 175 -46.27 8.50 23.24
C TYR A 175 -46.72 7.18 22.62
N THR A 176 -45.96 6.12 22.89
CA THR A 176 -46.34 4.76 22.50
C THR A 176 -47.16 4.09 23.59
N HIS A 177 -48.38 3.65 23.24
CA HIS A 177 -49.24 2.88 24.13
C HIS A 177 -49.37 1.44 23.64
N LYS A 178 -49.16 0.46 24.53
CA LYS A 178 -49.39 -0.96 24.21
C LYS A 178 -50.82 -1.35 24.59
N SER A 179 -51.65 -1.63 23.58
CA SER A 179 -53.01 -2.17 23.81
C SER A 179 -52.95 -3.57 24.42
N LYS A 180 -54.07 -4.02 25.03
CA LYS A 180 -54.21 -5.37 25.62
C LYS A 180 -53.96 -6.52 24.63
N GLU A 181 -54.02 -6.26 23.33
CA GLU A 181 -53.75 -7.20 22.23
C GLU A 181 -52.27 -7.16 21.76
N GLY A 182 -51.41 -6.39 22.43
CA GLY A 182 -49.98 -6.29 22.11
C GLY A 182 -49.64 -5.32 20.97
N ILE A 183 -50.64 -4.72 20.32
CA ILE A 183 -50.44 -3.73 19.26
C ILE A 183 -50.06 -2.39 19.90
N ILE A 184 -48.93 -1.81 19.48
CA ILE A 184 -48.47 -0.48 19.90
C ILE A 184 -49.10 0.57 18.98
N ARG A 185 -49.71 1.60 19.57
CA ARG A 185 -50.22 2.77 18.87
C ARG A 185 -49.43 4.02 19.29
N HIS A 186 -49.14 4.89 18.34
CA HIS A 186 -48.67 6.24 18.62
C HIS A 186 -49.88 7.13 18.88
N LEU A 187 -50.02 7.63 20.09
CA LEU A 187 -51.13 8.49 20.49
C LEU A 187 -50.61 9.88 20.84
N PRO A 188 -51.37 10.96 20.53
CA PRO A 188 -51.02 12.30 20.99
C PRO A 188 -50.89 12.34 22.52
N LEU A 189 -49.95 13.14 23.00
CA LEU A 189 -49.70 13.30 24.44
C LEU A 189 -50.97 13.70 25.23
N SER A 190 -51.94 14.34 24.57
CA SER A 190 -53.23 14.73 25.16
C SER A 190 -54.07 13.55 25.67
N MET A 191 -53.88 12.34 25.14
CA MET A 191 -54.66 11.15 25.52
C MET A 191 -54.12 10.42 26.76
N ILE A 192 -52.94 10.82 27.27
CA ILE A 192 -52.29 10.17 28.43
C ILE A 192 -53.18 10.19 29.68
N LEU A 193 -53.85 11.33 29.94
CA LEU A 193 -54.69 11.50 31.13
C LEU A 193 -55.98 10.68 31.08
N GLU A 194 -56.47 10.34 29.88
CA GLU A 194 -57.68 9.52 29.72
C GLU A 194 -57.36 8.02 29.80
N GLU A 195 -56.23 7.59 29.22
CA GLU A 195 -55.82 6.18 29.15
C GLU A 195 -55.22 5.66 30.48
N TYR A 196 -54.45 6.46 31.21
CA TYR A 196 -53.80 6.05 32.47
C TYR A 196 -54.54 6.51 33.74
N LYS A 197 -55.86 6.71 33.64
CA LYS A 197 -56.73 7.23 34.73
C LYS A 197 -56.69 6.46 36.07
N GLY A 198 -55.96 5.35 36.16
CA GLY A 198 -55.74 4.54 37.36
C GLY A 198 -54.28 4.17 37.69
N ASP A 199 -53.28 4.64 36.94
CA ASP A 199 -51.86 4.32 37.16
C ASP A 199 -51.03 5.59 37.41
N GLN A 200 -51.13 6.12 38.64
CA GLN A 200 -50.49 7.39 39.04
C GLN A 200 -48.96 7.36 38.91
N LYS A 201 -48.33 6.19 39.07
CA LYS A 201 -46.88 6.04 39.00
C LYS A 201 -46.35 6.29 37.60
N LYS A 202 -47.02 5.74 36.58
CA LYS A 202 -46.64 5.95 35.16
C LYS A 202 -46.85 7.38 34.69
N ILE A 203 -47.92 8.05 35.15
CA ILE A 203 -48.15 9.46 34.85
C ILE A 203 -47.00 10.32 35.42
N LEU A 204 -46.56 10.04 36.65
CA LEU A 204 -45.43 10.72 37.27
C LEU A 204 -44.10 10.49 36.53
N GLU A 205 -43.83 9.26 36.07
CA GLU A 205 -42.63 8.92 35.29
C GLU A 205 -42.59 9.68 33.94
N LEU A 206 -43.71 9.73 33.21
CA LEU A 206 -43.80 10.45 31.93
C LEU A 206 -43.68 11.97 32.11
N LEU A 207 -44.32 12.53 33.15
CA LEU A 207 -44.19 13.95 33.49
C LEU A 207 -42.77 14.33 33.93
N SER A 208 -42.07 13.43 34.61
CA SER A 208 -40.65 13.63 34.97
C SER A 208 -39.77 13.78 33.74
N CYS A 209 -39.96 12.92 32.72
CA CYS A 209 -39.20 12.99 31.47
C CYS A 209 -39.46 14.32 30.73
N LEU A 210 -40.72 14.79 30.72
CA LEU A 210 -41.08 16.07 30.12
C LEU A 210 -40.48 17.27 30.86
N ASN A 211 -40.40 17.22 32.20
CA ASN A 211 -39.75 18.26 32.97
C ASN A 211 -38.24 18.34 32.71
N GLN A 212 -37.56 17.20 32.60
CA GLN A 212 -36.15 17.18 32.21
C GLN A 212 -35.95 17.73 30.78
N ALA A 213 -36.87 17.44 29.86
CA ALA A 213 -36.86 18.02 28.52
C ALA A 213 -37.05 19.55 28.52
N ALA A 214 -37.86 20.07 29.44
CA ALA A 214 -38.07 21.51 29.61
C ALA A 214 -36.80 22.24 30.07
N GLU A 215 -35.98 21.59 30.91
CA GLU A 215 -34.71 22.13 31.37
C GLU A 215 -33.66 22.17 30.26
N ILE A 216 -33.64 21.15 29.40
CA ILE A 216 -32.70 21.03 28.28
C ILE A 216 -33.06 21.99 27.14
N CYS A 217 -34.36 22.13 26.84
CA CYS A 217 -34.84 22.95 25.73
C CYS A 217 -35.84 24.02 26.22
N PRO A 218 -35.41 25.29 26.34
CA PRO A 218 -36.28 26.39 26.78
C PRO A 218 -37.54 26.57 25.94
N VAL A 219 -37.49 26.23 24.64
CA VAL A 219 -38.65 26.25 23.73
C VAL A 219 -39.71 25.26 24.21
N LEU A 220 -39.31 24.03 24.55
CA LEU A 220 -40.21 23.01 25.08
C LEU A 220 -40.73 23.39 26.48
N GLY A 221 -39.89 24.02 27.31
CA GLY A 221 -40.32 24.52 28.62
C GLY A 221 -41.47 25.53 28.53
N ARG A 222 -41.44 26.42 27.52
CA ARG A 222 -42.57 27.34 27.25
C ARG A 222 -43.84 26.60 26.83
N PHE A 223 -43.73 25.57 25.99
CA PHE A 223 -44.88 24.77 25.54
C PHE A 223 -45.46 23.89 26.64
N ILE A 224 -44.64 23.44 27.59
CA ILE A 224 -45.10 22.70 28.77
C ILE A 224 -45.83 23.63 29.74
N ALA A 225 -45.28 24.81 30.02
CA ALA A 225 -45.88 25.78 30.94
C ALA A 225 -47.21 26.35 30.43
N SER A 226 -47.37 26.49 29.11
CA SER A 226 -48.61 26.96 28.46
C SER A 226 -49.63 25.86 28.21
N GLY A 227 -49.24 24.58 28.31
CA GLY A 227 -50.09 23.44 27.96
C GLY A 227 -50.24 23.21 26.45
N GLU A 228 -49.48 23.92 25.61
CA GLU A 228 -49.54 23.77 24.15
C GLU A 228 -48.92 22.45 23.66
N LEU A 229 -48.02 21.83 24.46
CA LEU A 229 -47.34 20.57 24.11
C LEU A 229 -48.31 19.40 23.81
N PHE A 230 -49.54 19.48 24.30
CA PHE A 230 -50.58 18.48 24.07
C PHE A 230 -51.27 18.61 22.69
N HIS A 231 -50.93 19.63 21.91
CA HIS A 231 -51.47 19.88 20.57
C HIS A 231 -50.38 19.97 19.52
N THR A 232 -50.77 20.02 18.24
CA THR A 232 -49.84 20.30 17.14
C THR A 232 -49.48 21.78 17.16
N ILE A 233 -48.19 22.09 17.24
CA ILE A 233 -47.68 23.47 17.38
C ILE A 233 -46.99 23.88 16.08
N GLY A 234 -47.27 25.08 15.59
CA GLY A 234 -46.44 25.70 14.55
C GLY A 234 -45.21 26.35 15.18
N MET A 235 -44.01 25.99 14.72
CA MET A 235 -42.75 26.57 15.20
C MET A 235 -42.15 27.53 14.16
N SER A 236 -41.66 28.67 14.65
CA SER A 236 -40.80 29.57 13.86
C SER A 236 -39.43 28.96 13.58
N GLU A 237 -38.65 29.56 12.68
CA GLU A 237 -37.29 29.11 12.35
C GLU A 237 -36.37 29.10 13.57
N GLN A 238 -36.51 30.09 14.46
CA GLN A 238 -35.72 30.20 15.69
C GLN A 238 -36.08 29.12 16.72
N GLU A 239 -37.37 28.81 16.84
CA GLU A 239 -37.85 27.77 17.76
C GLU A 239 -37.47 26.37 17.30
N ALA A 240 -37.61 26.11 16.00
CA ALA A 240 -37.16 24.87 15.39
C ALA A 240 -35.64 24.71 15.55
N TYR A 241 -34.85 25.78 15.33
CA TYR A 241 -33.40 25.75 15.54
C TYR A 241 -33.01 25.45 17.00
N GLY A 242 -33.68 26.11 17.96
CA GLY A 242 -33.46 25.86 19.38
C GLY A 242 -33.76 24.42 19.78
N PHE A 243 -34.85 23.84 19.25
CA PHE A 243 -35.17 22.42 19.44
C PHE A 243 -34.13 21.50 18.80
N LEU A 244 -33.76 21.74 17.54
CA LEU A 244 -32.83 20.91 16.77
C LEU A 244 -31.43 20.84 17.40
N LYS A 245 -30.97 21.91 18.04
CA LYS A 245 -29.73 21.90 18.84
C LYS A 245 -29.82 21.05 20.10
N ALA A 246 -31.01 20.95 20.69
CA ALA A 246 -31.24 20.21 21.93
C ALA A 246 -31.45 18.70 21.71
N VAL A 247 -31.66 18.25 20.45
CA VAL A 247 -32.02 16.86 20.11
C VAL A 247 -31.06 15.83 20.74
N SER A 248 -29.74 16.03 20.61
CA SER A 248 -28.77 15.06 21.14
C SER A 248 -28.85 14.92 22.66
N GLU A 249 -29.16 15.99 23.39
CA GLU A 249 -29.33 15.94 24.85
C GLU A 249 -30.72 15.42 25.25
N LEU A 250 -31.76 15.70 24.46
CA LEU A 250 -33.11 15.15 24.66
C LEU A 250 -33.15 13.63 24.48
N GLU A 251 -32.40 13.09 23.52
CA GLU A 251 -32.29 11.65 23.29
C GLU A 251 -31.59 10.92 24.44
N LYS A 252 -30.62 11.56 25.11
CA LYS A 252 -29.96 11.00 26.31
C LYS A 252 -30.91 10.86 27.50
N VAL A 253 -31.96 11.66 27.55
CA VAL A 253 -33.01 11.62 28.59
C VAL A 253 -34.12 10.60 28.24
N GLY A 254 -33.99 9.89 27.12
CA GLY A 254 -34.93 8.83 26.72
C GLY A 254 -36.11 9.34 25.88
N ILE A 255 -36.01 10.54 25.29
CA ILE A 255 -37.01 11.07 24.36
C ILE A 255 -36.54 10.88 22.94
N VAL A 256 -37.33 10.18 22.12
CA VAL A 256 -36.99 9.91 20.73
C VAL A 256 -37.39 11.09 19.85
N CYS A 257 -36.43 11.71 19.16
CA CYS A 257 -36.68 12.87 18.31
C CYS A 257 -36.73 12.48 16.83
N ARG A 258 -37.91 12.57 16.20
CA ARG A 258 -38.07 12.45 14.75
C ARG A 258 -37.95 13.83 14.11
N ILE A 259 -36.81 14.08 13.47
CA ILE A 259 -36.44 15.37 12.89
C ILE A 259 -36.20 15.25 11.37
N PRO A 260 -36.17 16.37 10.63
CA PRO A 260 -35.90 16.34 9.21
C PRO A 260 -34.53 15.76 8.87
N ASN A 261 -34.45 14.96 7.81
CA ASN A 261 -33.24 14.25 7.40
C ASN A 261 -32.04 15.16 7.13
N TRP A 262 -32.27 16.38 6.64
CA TRP A 262 -31.19 17.32 6.31
C TRP A 262 -30.40 17.78 7.53
N TRP A 263 -31.04 17.84 8.70
CA TRP A 263 -30.36 18.16 9.96
C TRP A 263 -29.59 16.95 10.49
N ARG A 264 -30.24 15.77 10.50
CA ARG A 264 -29.63 14.52 10.98
C ARG A 264 -28.35 14.15 10.21
N SER A 265 -28.34 14.41 8.91
CA SER A 265 -27.18 14.17 8.03
C SER A 265 -26.14 15.30 7.99
N HIS A 266 -26.31 16.35 8.81
CA HIS A 266 -25.47 17.56 8.80
C HIS A 266 -25.39 18.28 7.43
N SER A 267 -26.29 17.94 6.52
CA SER A 267 -26.28 18.39 5.13
C SER A 267 -26.69 19.87 4.99
N SER A 268 -27.43 20.39 5.96
CA SER A 268 -27.76 21.82 6.12
C SER A 268 -26.58 22.70 6.54
N SER A 269 -25.43 22.10 6.87
CA SER A 269 -24.24 22.85 7.24
C SER A 269 -23.50 23.42 6.02
N LEU A 270 -22.90 24.59 6.20
CA LEU A 270 -22.07 25.23 5.17
C LEU A 270 -20.77 24.44 4.97
N SER A 271 -20.47 24.14 3.71
CA SER A 271 -19.21 23.54 3.27
C SER A 271 -18.44 24.47 2.33
N LEU A 272 -17.12 24.47 2.46
CA LEU A 272 -16.23 25.17 1.55
C LEU A 272 -15.75 24.19 0.47
N ASN A 273 -16.25 24.37 -0.74
CA ASN A 273 -15.87 23.58 -1.90
C ASN A 273 -14.77 24.29 -2.69
N ILE A 274 -13.57 23.71 -2.71
CA ILE A 274 -12.41 24.21 -3.42
C ILE A 274 -12.30 23.48 -4.75
N LYS A 275 -12.45 24.21 -5.86
CA LYS A 275 -12.29 23.67 -7.21
C LYS A 275 -10.91 24.03 -7.77
N LEU A 276 -10.11 23.02 -8.09
CA LEU A 276 -8.75 23.19 -8.63
C LEU A 276 -8.72 23.03 -10.15
N GLY A 277 -8.26 24.04 -10.88
CA GLY A 277 -7.92 23.90 -12.31
C GLY A 277 -9.11 23.79 -13.25
N GLU A 278 -9.97 24.80 -13.21
CA GLU A 278 -11.06 24.96 -14.17
C GLU A 278 -10.56 25.48 -15.51
N LYS A 279 -9.61 26.44 -15.49
CA LYS A 279 -9.00 27.03 -16.69
C LYS A 279 -7.54 26.58 -16.83
N ARG A 280 -7.09 26.49 -18.07
CA ARG A 280 -5.71 26.15 -18.43
C ARG A 280 -4.77 27.31 -18.10
N SER A 281 -3.63 27.01 -17.47
CA SER A 281 -2.54 27.98 -17.24
C SER A 281 -1.87 28.40 -18.56
N SER A 282 -1.33 29.61 -18.62
CA SER A 282 -0.48 30.10 -19.73
C SER A 282 0.90 29.42 -19.74
N LEU A 283 1.35 28.95 -18.57
CA LEU A 283 2.61 28.22 -18.40
C LEU A 283 2.38 26.71 -18.57
N LEU A 284 3.38 26.03 -19.11
CA LEU A 284 3.45 24.57 -19.20
C LEU A 284 4.49 24.09 -18.20
N GLY A 285 4.19 23.03 -17.45
CA GLY A 285 5.13 22.45 -16.50
C GLY A 285 4.51 22.03 -15.17
N ARG A 286 5.28 21.33 -14.34
CA ARG A 286 4.91 21.00 -12.95
C ARG A 286 4.66 22.23 -12.07
N ASP A 287 5.33 23.34 -12.39
CA ASP A 287 5.22 24.62 -11.70
C ASP A 287 4.14 25.53 -12.33
N ALA A 288 3.38 25.01 -13.31
CA ALA A 288 2.27 25.74 -13.90
C ALA A 288 1.22 26.07 -12.84
N LEU A 289 0.88 27.36 -12.78
CA LEU A 289 -0.10 27.88 -11.83
C LEU A 289 -1.52 27.54 -12.27
N ILE A 290 -2.25 26.91 -11.37
CA ILE A 290 -3.61 26.42 -11.53
C ILE A 290 -4.53 27.29 -10.69
N SER A 291 -5.63 27.76 -11.28
CA SER A 291 -6.65 28.52 -10.56
C SER A 291 -7.26 27.71 -9.42
N ILE A 292 -7.33 28.31 -8.24
CA ILE A 292 -8.20 27.87 -7.14
C ILE A 292 -9.47 28.71 -7.17
N VAL A 293 -10.61 28.06 -7.18
CA VAL A 293 -11.91 28.74 -7.05
C VAL A 293 -12.62 28.19 -5.82
N PRO A 294 -12.49 28.85 -4.66
CA PRO A 294 -13.23 28.48 -3.48
C PRO A 294 -14.69 28.93 -3.64
N THR A 295 -15.63 28.04 -3.30
CA THR A 295 -17.07 28.31 -3.37
C THR A 295 -17.76 27.75 -2.14
N LEU A 296 -18.57 28.57 -1.48
CA LEU A 296 -19.45 28.08 -0.42
C LEU A 296 -20.64 27.34 -1.02
N SER A 297 -21.00 26.21 -0.41
CA SER A 297 -22.13 25.41 -0.82
C SER A 297 -22.86 24.77 0.36
N VAL A 298 -24.13 24.46 0.14
CA VAL A 298 -24.97 23.69 1.07
C VAL A 298 -25.60 22.56 0.28
N GLU A 299 -25.49 21.32 0.77
CA GLU A 299 -25.90 20.11 0.04
C GLU A 299 -25.46 20.09 -1.44
N GLY A 300 -24.22 20.51 -1.72
CA GLY A 300 -23.66 20.58 -3.08
C GLY A 300 -24.15 21.74 -3.97
N VAL A 301 -25.08 22.59 -3.49
CA VAL A 301 -25.58 23.76 -4.22
C VAL A 301 -24.73 24.99 -3.90
N LYS A 302 -24.19 25.65 -4.92
CA LYS A 302 -23.36 26.85 -4.77
C LYS A 302 -24.16 28.08 -4.32
N LEU A 303 -23.61 28.80 -3.35
CA LEU A 303 -24.12 30.08 -2.88
C LEU A 303 -23.53 31.26 -3.67
N THR A 304 -24.37 32.23 -3.96
CA THR A 304 -24.02 33.50 -4.61
C THR A 304 -23.58 34.54 -3.58
N LYS A 305 -22.86 35.59 -4.02
CA LYS A 305 -22.45 36.69 -3.13
C LYS A 305 -23.62 37.39 -2.45
N SER A 306 -24.78 37.49 -3.12
CA SER A 306 -26.00 38.05 -2.55
C SER A 306 -26.59 37.16 -1.46
N GLU A 307 -26.59 35.84 -1.66
CA GLU A 307 -27.08 34.87 -0.66
C GLU A 307 -26.17 34.83 0.57
N ILE A 308 -24.85 34.92 0.39
CA ILE A 308 -23.90 35.03 1.52
C ILE A 308 -24.15 36.31 2.33
N LYS A 309 -24.39 37.44 1.67
CA LYS A 309 -24.77 38.69 2.37
C LYS A 309 -26.09 38.58 3.12
N GLN A 310 -27.06 37.84 2.56
CA GLN A 310 -28.33 37.59 3.21
C GLN A 310 -28.16 36.72 4.47
N LEU A 311 -27.29 35.71 4.42
CA LEU A 311 -26.94 34.88 5.58
C LEU A 311 -26.28 35.72 6.69
N LEU A 312 -25.33 36.59 6.35
CA LEU A 312 -24.66 37.48 7.31
C LEU A 312 -25.56 38.56 7.91
N ALA A 313 -26.67 38.89 7.24
CA ALA A 313 -27.65 39.87 7.73
C ALA A 313 -28.79 39.23 8.54
N SER A 314 -28.89 37.90 8.52
CA SER A 314 -29.92 37.14 9.25
C SER A 314 -29.48 36.92 10.70
N ALA A 315 -30.41 36.59 11.61
CA ALA A 315 -30.03 36.16 12.96
C ALA A 315 -29.48 34.71 12.93
N ASP A 316 -28.72 34.31 13.95
CA ASP A 316 -28.36 32.89 14.15
C ASP A 316 -29.64 32.04 14.18
N GLY A 317 -29.68 30.97 13.39
CA GLY A 317 -30.91 30.21 13.17
C GLY A 317 -30.93 29.38 11.90
N LEU A 318 -32.12 29.18 11.35
CA LEU A 318 -32.34 28.50 10.07
C LEU A 318 -32.78 29.51 9.02
N ALA A 319 -32.15 29.46 7.84
CA ALA A 319 -32.53 30.27 6.70
C ALA A 319 -32.89 29.38 5.49
N LEU A 320 -33.96 29.71 4.79
CA LEU A 320 -34.37 28.98 3.59
C LEU A 320 -33.73 29.60 2.34
N ILE A 321 -32.83 28.87 1.68
CA ILE A 321 -32.15 29.30 0.45
C ILE A 321 -32.38 28.26 -0.64
N LYS A 322 -32.94 28.70 -1.78
CA LYS A 322 -33.24 27.83 -2.94
C LYS A 322 -34.06 26.57 -2.56
N GLY A 323 -34.96 26.70 -1.59
CA GLY A 323 -35.79 25.59 -1.11
C GLY A 323 -35.08 24.60 -0.19
N LYS A 324 -33.89 24.94 0.32
CA LYS A 324 -33.14 24.13 1.30
C LYS A 324 -32.88 24.93 2.58
N TRP A 325 -33.01 24.28 3.73
CA TRP A 325 -32.72 24.87 5.02
C TRP A 325 -31.21 24.88 5.28
N VAL A 326 -30.68 26.06 5.59
CA VAL A 326 -29.26 26.28 5.89
C VAL A 326 -29.14 26.68 7.35
N GLU A 327 -28.25 26.01 8.08
CA GLU A 327 -27.86 26.47 9.41
C GLU A 327 -27.02 27.75 9.29
N VAL A 328 -27.53 28.84 9.86
CA VAL A 328 -26.81 30.11 9.97
C VAL A 328 -26.10 30.15 11.31
N ASN A 329 -24.80 29.95 11.28
CA ASN A 329 -23.90 30.14 12.41
C ASN A 329 -22.86 31.18 12.03
N HIS A 330 -22.97 32.40 12.58
CA HIS A 330 -22.09 33.52 12.19
C HIS A 330 -20.62 33.20 12.41
N LYS A 331 -20.26 32.57 13.54
CA LYS A 331 -18.86 32.20 13.84
C LYS A 331 -18.29 31.26 12.78
N LYS A 332 -19.06 30.23 12.40
CA LYS A 332 -18.65 29.25 11.37
C LYS A 332 -18.59 29.90 9.99
N LEU A 333 -19.56 30.73 9.64
CA LEU A 333 -19.62 31.44 8.37
C LEU A 333 -18.44 32.42 8.23
N GLU A 334 -18.13 33.22 9.25
CA GLU A 334 -16.98 34.12 9.28
C GLU A 334 -15.66 33.36 9.17
N ALA A 335 -15.51 32.23 9.87
CA ALA A 335 -14.32 31.39 9.77
C ALA A 335 -14.11 30.84 8.35
N LEU A 336 -15.18 30.34 7.71
CA LEU A 336 -15.13 29.84 6.34
C LEU A 336 -14.87 30.96 5.31
N LEU A 337 -15.43 32.16 5.52
CA LEU A 337 -15.17 33.33 4.68
C LEU A 337 -13.72 33.80 4.81
N LYS A 338 -13.17 33.83 6.03
CA LYS A 338 -11.77 34.15 6.26
C LYS A 338 -10.84 33.17 5.54
N LYS A 339 -11.12 31.86 5.64
CA LYS A 339 -10.35 30.84 4.90
C LYS A 339 -10.51 30.95 3.39
N MET A 340 -11.68 31.35 2.90
CA MET A 340 -11.91 31.63 1.49
C MET A 340 -11.07 32.82 0.99
N ASP A 341 -10.86 33.83 1.83
CA ASP A 341 -10.00 34.99 1.52
C ASP A 341 -8.51 34.69 1.70
N GLU A 342 -8.14 33.79 2.62
CA GLU A 342 -6.77 33.29 2.84
C GLU A 342 -6.34 32.27 1.75
N ALA A 343 -7.28 31.65 1.05
CA ALA A 343 -6.99 30.68 0.00
C ALA A 343 -6.21 31.34 -1.15
N PRO A 344 -5.05 30.78 -1.56
CA PRO A 344 -4.28 31.35 -2.65
C PRO A 344 -5.08 31.27 -3.95
N GLY A 345 -5.12 32.35 -4.73
CA GLY A 345 -5.85 32.38 -6.00
C GLY A 345 -5.33 31.39 -7.04
N GLU A 346 -4.06 31.00 -6.93
CA GLU A 346 -3.40 30.03 -7.78
C GLU A 346 -2.46 29.13 -6.96
N ILE A 347 -2.32 27.85 -7.36
CA ILE A 347 -1.32 26.92 -6.82
C ILE A 347 -0.60 26.20 -7.94
N SER A 348 0.61 25.70 -7.69
CA SER A 348 1.31 24.90 -8.70
C SER A 348 0.60 23.57 -8.96
N LEU A 349 0.76 23.03 -10.17
CA LEU A 349 0.26 21.69 -10.52
C LEU A 349 0.84 20.60 -9.62
N ARG A 350 2.11 20.72 -9.22
CA ARG A 350 2.72 19.84 -8.24
C ARG A 350 1.96 19.86 -6.91
N ASP A 351 1.73 21.04 -6.35
CA ASP A 351 1.08 21.15 -5.04
C ASP A 351 -0.38 20.69 -5.12
N ALA A 352 -1.08 20.95 -6.23
CA ALA A 352 -2.43 20.41 -6.48
C ALA A 352 -2.46 18.87 -6.42
N LEU A 353 -1.48 18.19 -7.03
CA LEU A 353 -1.36 16.74 -7.00
C LEU A 353 -1.02 16.21 -5.59
N MET A 354 -0.18 16.93 -4.84
CA MET A 354 0.16 16.58 -3.45
C MET A 354 -1.04 16.70 -2.50
N ILE A 355 -1.86 17.73 -2.67
CA ILE A 355 -3.06 17.89 -1.85
C ILE A 355 -4.07 16.78 -2.16
N GLN A 356 -4.25 16.43 -3.43
CA GLN A 356 -5.15 15.36 -3.84
C GLN A 356 -4.75 13.98 -3.28
N SER A 357 -3.46 13.72 -3.09
CA SER A 357 -2.97 12.43 -2.55
C SER A 357 -3.12 12.30 -1.03
N GLY A 358 -3.45 13.39 -0.33
CA GLY A 358 -3.63 13.40 1.13
C GLY A 358 -2.33 13.30 1.93
N LEU A 359 -1.17 13.45 1.29
CA LEU A 359 0.14 13.46 1.97
C LEU A 359 0.47 14.82 2.59
N THR A 360 -0.14 15.89 2.09
CA THR A 360 0.02 17.24 2.63
C THR A 360 -1.32 17.95 2.66
N THR A 361 -1.70 18.44 3.84
CA THR A 361 -2.80 19.38 4.01
C THR A 361 -2.19 20.78 4.08
N PRO A 362 -2.55 21.70 3.17
CA PRO A 362 -2.07 23.08 3.25
C PRO A 362 -2.47 23.74 4.58
N GLU A 363 -1.65 24.64 5.10
CA GLU A 363 -1.93 25.34 6.37
C GLU A 363 -3.29 26.07 6.34
N TRP A 364 -3.64 26.70 5.21
CA TRP A 364 -4.94 27.36 5.01
C TRP A 364 -6.14 26.40 4.99
N MET A 365 -5.91 25.09 4.92
CA MET A 365 -6.92 24.04 4.99
C MET A 365 -6.92 23.26 6.31
N ALA A 366 -5.93 23.48 7.19
CA ALA A 366 -5.83 22.74 8.44
C ALA A 366 -7.01 23.04 9.39
N GLU A 367 -7.39 22.07 10.23
CA GLU A 367 -8.31 22.24 11.38
C GLU A 367 -9.82 22.37 11.09
N GLU A 368 -10.31 22.14 9.87
CA GLU A 368 -11.76 22.18 9.57
C GLU A 368 -12.24 20.96 8.77
N GLU A 369 -13.24 20.24 9.29
CA GLU A 369 -13.80 19.03 8.67
C GLU A 369 -14.69 19.32 7.44
N ASN A 370 -15.10 20.58 7.22
CA ASN A 370 -16.09 20.96 6.20
C ASN A 370 -15.50 21.50 4.89
N ILE A 371 -14.23 21.19 4.61
CA ILE A 371 -13.57 21.59 3.37
C ILE A 371 -13.55 20.40 2.41
N GLN A 372 -14.16 20.56 1.24
CA GLN A 372 -14.18 19.55 0.18
C GLN A 372 -13.39 20.03 -1.03
N MET A 373 -12.68 19.11 -1.67
CA MET A 373 -11.86 19.41 -2.86
C MET A 373 -12.39 18.67 -4.07
N THR A 374 -12.48 19.40 -5.18
CA THR A 374 -12.89 18.83 -6.47
C THR A 374 -11.94 19.25 -7.59
N ASN A 375 -11.65 18.32 -8.48
CA ASN A 375 -10.85 18.60 -9.66
C ASN A 375 -11.71 19.31 -10.72
N GLY A 376 -11.20 20.43 -11.21
CA GLY A 376 -11.73 21.13 -12.36
C GLY A 376 -11.48 20.39 -13.66
N LYS A 377 -12.18 20.82 -14.72
CA LYS A 377 -12.18 20.09 -16.00
C LYS A 377 -10.78 19.88 -16.56
N TRP A 378 -9.91 20.88 -16.43
CA TRP A 378 -8.55 20.80 -16.95
C TRP A 378 -7.69 19.83 -16.12
N LEU A 379 -7.68 19.96 -14.79
CA LEU A 379 -6.89 19.08 -13.92
C LEU A 379 -7.32 17.61 -14.04
N SER A 380 -8.62 17.34 -14.11
CA SER A 380 -9.15 16.00 -14.38
C SER A 380 -8.67 15.44 -15.73
N SER A 381 -8.61 16.28 -16.77
CA SER A 381 -8.09 15.86 -18.08
C SER A 381 -6.59 15.59 -18.09
N VAL A 382 -5.82 16.30 -17.25
CA VAL A 382 -4.38 16.07 -17.09
C VAL A 382 -4.16 14.77 -16.33
N TYR A 383 -4.90 14.54 -15.24
CA TYR A 383 -4.83 13.29 -14.48
C TYR A 383 -5.17 12.08 -15.36
N GLN A 384 -6.26 12.14 -16.12
CA GLN A 384 -6.64 11.07 -17.06
C GLN A 384 -5.54 10.78 -18.11
N LYS A 385 -4.93 11.82 -18.70
CA LYS A 385 -3.81 11.64 -19.64
C LYS A 385 -2.56 11.06 -19.00
N LEU A 386 -2.36 11.31 -17.71
CA LEU A 386 -1.21 10.84 -16.95
C LEU A 386 -1.40 9.39 -16.48
N THR A 387 -2.64 8.99 -16.13
CA THR A 387 -2.96 7.64 -15.64
C THR A 387 -3.30 6.64 -16.74
N ASP A 388 -3.72 7.11 -17.91
CA ASP A 388 -4.13 6.25 -19.03
C ASP A 388 -3.20 6.44 -20.25
N PRO A 389 -2.27 5.49 -20.47
CA PRO A 389 -1.38 5.51 -21.63
C PRO A 389 -2.12 5.43 -22.98
N GLU A 390 -3.31 4.81 -23.04
CA GLU A 390 -4.07 4.69 -24.29
C GLU A 390 -4.75 6.00 -24.70
N ILE A 391 -5.14 6.82 -23.72
CA ILE A 391 -5.73 8.15 -23.92
C ILE A 391 -4.65 9.19 -24.31
N THR A 392 -3.38 8.88 -24.06
CA THR A 392 -2.26 9.72 -24.46
C THR A 392 -2.22 9.85 -25.98
N ARG A 393 -2.13 11.07 -26.52
CA ARG A 393 -2.08 11.31 -27.99
C ARG A 393 -0.99 10.44 -28.62
N LYS A 394 -1.40 9.48 -29.46
CA LYS A 394 -0.49 8.67 -30.28
C LYS A 394 0.43 9.61 -31.05
N THR A 395 1.70 9.63 -30.66
CA THR A 395 2.71 10.50 -31.26
C THR A 395 3.37 9.75 -32.40
N THR A 396 3.50 10.40 -33.56
CA THR A 396 4.18 9.80 -34.70
C THR A 396 5.66 9.62 -34.38
N LEU A 397 6.16 8.39 -34.57
CA LEU A 397 7.58 8.08 -34.41
C LEU A 397 8.47 8.99 -35.28
N PRO A 398 9.69 9.30 -34.83
CA PRO A 398 10.63 10.10 -35.62
C PRO A 398 10.97 9.40 -36.93
N LYS A 399 10.91 10.12 -38.06
CA LYS A 399 11.20 9.55 -39.39
C LYS A 399 12.65 9.03 -39.53
N LYS A 400 13.57 9.60 -38.74
CA LYS A 400 15.00 9.28 -38.74
C LYS A 400 15.38 8.18 -37.71
N LEU A 401 14.39 7.62 -37.01
CA LEU A 401 14.62 6.46 -36.14
C LEU A 401 14.87 5.22 -37.01
N ASN A 402 16.07 4.68 -36.96
CA ASN A 402 16.47 3.48 -37.70
C ASN A 402 16.13 2.20 -36.92
N ALA A 403 14.87 2.08 -36.51
CA ALA A 403 14.34 0.92 -35.80
C ALA A 403 12.83 0.81 -35.92
N THR A 404 12.31 -0.42 -35.81
CA THR A 404 10.87 -0.66 -35.64
C THR A 404 10.60 -0.98 -34.17
N LEU A 405 9.86 -0.10 -33.50
CA LEU A 405 9.45 -0.30 -32.10
C LEU A 405 8.28 -1.30 -32.03
N ARG A 406 8.33 -2.18 -31.01
CA ARG A 406 7.20 -3.06 -30.64
C ARG A 406 6.04 -2.24 -30.07
N PRO A 407 4.79 -2.74 -30.06
CA PRO A 407 3.63 -2.00 -29.57
C PRO A 407 3.85 -1.39 -28.18
N TYR A 408 4.28 -2.18 -27.19
CA TYR A 408 4.57 -1.66 -25.86
C TYR A 408 5.68 -0.59 -25.88
N GLN A 409 6.72 -0.73 -26.72
CA GLN A 409 7.77 0.30 -26.83
C GLN A 409 7.22 1.61 -27.39
N VAL A 410 6.24 1.55 -28.29
CA VAL A 410 5.50 2.73 -28.76
C VAL A 410 4.71 3.37 -27.63
N ASP A 411 4.08 2.58 -26.76
CA ASP A 411 3.35 3.10 -25.59
C ASP A 411 4.29 3.80 -24.61
N GLY A 412 5.44 3.21 -24.32
CA GLY A 412 6.44 3.85 -23.45
C GLY A 412 7.04 5.11 -24.07
N TYR A 413 7.26 5.12 -25.39
CA TYR A 413 7.62 6.33 -26.13
C TYR A 413 6.54 7.42 -26.02
N ASN A 414 5.27 7.09 -26.22
CA ASN A 414 4.15 8.04 -26.12
C ASN A 414 4.03 8.60 -24.69
N TRP A 415 4.19 7.74 -23.70
CA TRP A 415 4.18 8.11 -22.29
C TRP A 415 5.32 9.08 -21.94
N LEU A 416 6.55 8.81 -22.39
CA LEU A 416 7.68 9.74 -22.24
C LEU A 416 7.40 11.10 -22.90
N ASN A 417 6.80 11.12 -24.10
CA ASN A 417 6.40 12.37 -24.76
C ASN A 417 5.37 13.14 -23.94
N ALA A 418 4.40 12.47 -23.33
CA ALA A 418 3.38 13.12 -22.51
C ALA A 418 3.98 13.80 -21.27
N LEU A 419 4.83 13.09 -20.53
CA LEU A 419 5.52 13.62 -19.36
C LEU A 419 6.48 14.76 -19.72
N SER A 420 7.22 14.61 -20.82
CA SER A 420 8.12 15.65 -21.33
C SER A 420 7.38 16.93 -21.70
N ASN A 421 6.22 16.85 -22.38
CA ASN A 421 5.39 18.01 -22.70
C ASN A 421 4.82 18.73 -21.46
N LEU A 422 4.70 18.02 -20.34
CA LEU A 422 4.26 18.55 -19.05
C LEU A 422 5.42 18.86 -18.10
N GLN A 423 6.68 18.69 -18.55
CA GLN A 423 7.91 18.83 -17.76
C GLN A 423 7.87 18.08 -16.41
N PHE A 424 7.24 16.90 -16.40
CA PHE A 424 7.31 15.98 -15.26
C PHE A 424 8.44 14.98 -15.47
N GLY A 425 9.10 14.63 -14.37
CA GLY A 425 10.06 13.53 -14.37
C GLY A 425 9.36 12.17 -14.54
N ALA A 426 10.09 11.23 -15.13
CA ALA A 426 9.62 9.90 -15.50
C ALA A 426 10.51 8.79 -14.93
N LEU A 427 9.89 7.73 -14.40
CA LEU A 427 10.55 6.50 -13.98
C LEU A 427 10.20 5.38 -14.95
N LEU A 428 11.12 5.08 -15.88
CA LEU A 428 10.99 3.96 -16.80
C LEU A 428 11.60 2.69 -16.17
N ALA A 429 10.72 1.86 -15.65
CA ALA A 429 11.02 0.73 -14.79
C ALA A 429 10.77 -0.64 -15.44
N ASP A 430 10.67 -0.68 -16.77
CA ASP A 430 10.56 -1.92 -17.53
C ASP A 430 11.65 -2.93 -17.16
N ASP A 431 11.28 -4.21 -17.17
CA ASP A 431 12.23 -5.31 -16.99
C ASP A 431 13.41 -5.21 -17.96
N MET A 432 14.56 -5.71 -17.51
CA MET A 432 15.82 -5.57 -18.24
C MET A 432 15.79 -6.34 -19.56
N GLY A 433 15.83 -5.64 -20.68
CA GLY A 433 15.79 -6.26 -22.00
C GLY A 433 14.50 -6.00 -22.76
N LEU A 434 13.53 -5.30 -22.18
CA LEU A 434 12.38 -4.76 -22.92
C LEU A 434 12.73 -3.56 -23.83
N GLY A 435 13.99 -3.10 -23.81
CA GLY A 435 14.47 -2.00 -24.64
C GLY A 435 14.13 -0.63 -24.05
N LYS A 436 14.58 -0.35 -22.82
CA LYS A 436 14.50 1.01 -22.25
C LYS A 436 15.35 2.00 -23.06
N THR A 437 16.55 1.59 -23.45
CA THR A 437 17.49 2.38 -24.28
C THR A 437 16.85 2.87 -25.57
N ILE A 438 16.25 1.97 -26.36
CA ILE A 438 15.65 2.33 -27.65
C ILE A 438 14.41 3.22 -27.51
N GLN A 439 13.61 3.05 -26.45
CA GLN A 439 12.48 3.94 -26.14
C GLN A 439 12.97 5.36 -25.81
N THR A 440 14.01 5.47 -24.99
CA THR A 440 14.63 6.74 -24.62
C THR A 440 15.29 7.42 -25.82
N LEU A 441 16.03 6.69 -26.66
CA LEU A 441 16.63 7.23 -27.88
C LEU A 441 15.57 7.71 -28.88
N ALA A 442 14.47 6.96 -29.05
CA ALA A 442 13.36 7.38 -29.89
C ALA A 442 12.71 8.69 -29.38
N TRP A 443 12.57 8.84 -28.07
CA TRP A 443 12.09 10.08 -27.46
C TRP A 443 13.08 11.24 -27.65
N LEU A 444 14.37 11.03 -27.40
CA LEU A 444 15.42 12.05 -27.59
C LEU A 444 15.53 12.51 -29.04
N GLU A 445 15.46 11.59 -30.01
CA GLU A 445 15.45 11.93 -31.44
C GLU A 445 14.23 12.78 -31.80
N LYS A 446 13.08 12.54 -31.16
CA LYS A 446 11.89 13.39 -31.34
C LYS A 446 12.13 14.81 -30.83
N GLU A 447 12.73 14.95 -29.65
CA GLU A 447 13.04 16.25 -29.06
C GLU A 447 14.12 17.01 -29.87
N HIS A 448 15.15 16.31 -30.33
CA HIS A 448 16.17 16.86 -31.24
C HIS A 448 15.58 17.39 -32.56
N GLN A 449 14.58 16.70 -33.11
CA GLN A 449 13.88 17.16 -34.32
C GLN A 449 12.98 18.38 -34.08
N LYS A 450 12.45 18.54 -32.86
CA LYS A 450 11.68 19.75 -32.49
C LYS A 450 12.61 20.94 -32.31
N ASP A 451 13.72 20.72 -31.62
CA ASP A 451 14.69 21.75 -31.30
C ASP A 451 16.09 21.16 -31.14
N LYS A 452 17.01 21.61 -31.97
CA LYS A 452 18.40 21.12 -32.01
C LYS A 452 19.30 21.81 -30.98
N THR A 453 18.87 22.94 -30.41
CA THR A 453 19.69 23.67 -29.44
C THR A 453 19.64 23.01 -28.07
N LYS A 454 18.59 22.23 -27.79
CA LYS A 454 18.42 21.51 -26.53
C LYS A 454 19.60 20.60 -26.20
N LYS A 455 19.88 20.45 -24.91
CA LYS A 455 20.97 19.61 -24.39
C LYS A 455 20.46 18.56 -23.41
N ALA A 456 20.88 17.32 -23.62
CA ALA A 456 20.62 16.17 -22.76
C ALA A 456 21.92 15.67 -22.10
N LEU A 457 21.86 15.41 -20.80
CA LEU A 457 22.90 14.72 -20.04
C LEU A 457 22.43 13.32 -19.68
N LEU A 458 23.17 12.30 -20.12
CA LEU A 458 22.95 10.90 -19.79
C LEU A 458 24.07 10.39 -18.87
N VAL A 459 23.71 10.05 -17.64
CA VAL A 459 24.62 9.47 -16.66
C VAL A 459 24.36 7.97 -16.57
N VAL A 460 25.39 7.18 -16.87
CA VAL A 460 25.31 5.72 -16.92
C VAL A 460 26.40 5.08 -16.04
N PRO A 461 26.27 3.83 -15.62
CA PRO A 461 27.40 3.04 -15.17
C PRO A 461 28.51 3.02 -16.24
N ALA A 462 29.78 3.05 -15.83
CA ALA A 462 30.92 3.10 -16.77
C ALA A 462 30.90 1.97 -17.81
N SER A 463 30.34 0.84 -17.41
CA SER A 463 30.08 -0.32 -18.26
C SER A 463 29.11 -0.11 -19.41
N LEU A 464 28.12 0.77 -19.24
CA LEU A 464 27.03 0.97 -20.19
C LEU A 464 27.35 2.05 -21.24
N LEU A 465 28.43 2.83 -21.05
CA LEU A 465 28.84 3.89 -21.98
C LEU A 465 28.97 3.41 -23.43
N ALA A 466 29.72 2.32 -23.65
CA ALA A 466 29.94 1.80 -25.01
C ALA A 466 28.65 1.27 -25.64
N ASN A 467 27.80 0.60 -24.85
CA ASN A 467 26.53 0.08 -25.32
C ASN A 467 25.59 1.21 -25.78
N TRP A 468 25.46 2.27 -24.97
CA TRP A 468 24.66 3.45 -25.34
C TRP A 468 25.21 4.14 -26.59
N THR A 469 26.53 4.28 -26.70
CA THR A 469 27.16 4.89 -27.89
C THR A 469 26.86 4.07 -29.15
N LYS A 470 26.94 2.73 -29.06
CA LYS A 470 26.65 1.80 -30.16
C LYS A 470 25.17 1.83 -30.55
N GLU A 471 24.27 1.70 -29.58
CA GLU A 471 22.82 1.74 -29.83
C GLU A 471 22.37 3.08 -30.41
N ALA A 472 22.91 4.19 -29.93
CA ALA A 472 22.59 5.50 -30.46
C ALA A 472 23.12 5.69 -31.89
N ALA A 473 24.33 5.24 -32.20
CA ALA A 473 24.85 5.24 -33.58
C ALA A 473 24.02 4.35 -34.52
N GLN A 474 23.49 3.23 -34.01
CA GLN A 474 22.67 2.30 -34.78
C GLN A 474 21.26 2.83 -35.03
N PHE A 475 20.57 3.31 -33.99
CA PHE A 475 19.14 3.65 -34.02
C PHE A 475 18.87 5.11 -34.32
N THR A 476 19.79 6.02 -33.96
CA THR A 476 19.63 7.48 -34.11
C THR A 476 20.93 8.10 -34.67
N PRO A 477 21.33 7.76 -35.90
CA PRO A 477 22.62 8.18 -36.48
C PRO A 477 22.75 9.70 -36.68
N ASP A 478 21.64 10.42 -36.73
CA ASP A 478 21.60 11.88 -36.89
C ASP A 478 21.71 12.64 -35.55
N LEU A 479 21.69 11.94 -34.42
CA LEU A 479 21.81 12.55 -33.10
C LEU A 479 23.28 12.88 -32.82
N SER A 480 23.59 14.13 -32.46
CA SER A 480 24.96 14.49 -32.07
C SER A 480 25.26 14.01 -30.66
N ILE A 481 26.37 13.29 -30.49
CA ILE A 481 26.70 12.58 -29.25
C ILE A 481 28.12 12.92 -28.80
N GLY A 482 28.29 13.27 -27.53
CA GLY A 482 29.59 13.46 -26.87
C GLY A 482 29.77 12.51 -25.69
N VAL A 483 31.00 12.02 -25.48
CA VAL A 483 31.33 11.15 -24.33
C VAL A 483 32.33 11.86 -23.42
N ILE A 484 31.88 12.21 -22.22
CA ILE A 484 32.67 12.88 -21.18
C ILE A 484 33.26 11.80 -20.26
N HIS A 485 34.28 11.09 -20.76
CA HIS A 485 34.97 10.06 -20.00
C HIS A 485 36.46 9.98 -20.35
N GLY A 486 37.32 10.09 -19.34
CA GLY A 486 38.78 10.10 -19.49
C GLY A 486 39.37 11.52 -19.49
N LYS A 487 40.66 11.64 -19.14
CA LYS A 487 41.32 12.93 -18.87
C LYS A 487 41.18 13.95 -20.00
N LYS A 488 41.39 13.52 -21.24
CA LYS A 488 41.32 14.41 -22.41
C LYS A 488 39.89 14.93 -22.63
N ALA A 489 38.91 14.02 -22.66
CA ALA A 489 37.50 14.38 -22.86
C ALA A 489 36.96 15.30 -21.75
N ILE A 490 37.50 15.20 -20.53
CA ILE A 490 37.18 16.11 -19.43
C ILE A 490 37.71 17.52 -19.71
N SER A 491 38.98 17.65 -20.08
CA SER A 491 39.59 18.94 -20.43
C SER A 491 38.85 19.59 -21.60
N ASP A 492 38.58 18.82 -22.65
CA ASP A 492 37.84 19.28 -23.83
C ASP A 492 36.44 19.78 -23.43
N PHE A 493 35.73 19.03 -22.56
CA PHE A 493 34.42 19.43 -22.05
C PHE A 493 34.47 20.69 -21.17
N GLU A 494 35.48 20.83 -20.32
CA GLU A 494 35.67 22.01 -19.45
C GLU A 494 35.90 23.29 -20.26
N GLU A 495 36.52 23.18 -21.44
CA GLU A 495 36.77 24.30 -22.36
C GLU A 495 35.62 24.57 -23.34
N THR A 496 34.74 23.59 -23.60
CA THR A 496 33.64 23.72 -24.59
C THR A 496 32.53 24.67 -24.11
N GLU A 497 32.11 25.63 -24.94
CA GLU A 497 30.96 26.50 -24.65
C GLU A 497 29.62 25.77 -24.83
N TYR A 498 28.54 26.28 -24.21
CA TYR A 498 27.24 25.63 -24.21
C TYR A 498 26.70 25.34 -25.63
N ASP A 499 26.84 26.30 -26.54
CA ASP A 499 26.31 26.20 -27.91
C ASP A 499 26.98 25.10 -28.73
N ASP A 500 28.27 24.84 -28.46
CA ASP A 500 29.09 23.83 -29.12
C ASP A 500 28.90 22.42 -28.54
N LEU A 501 28.21 22.28 -27.40
CA LEU A 501 27.94 20.97 -26.84
C LEU A 501 27.05 20.13 -27.78
N PRO A 502 27.32 18.83 -27.93
CA PRO A 502 26.43 17.94 -28.66
C PRO A 502 25.07 17.85 -27.96
N PHE A 503 24.04 17.42 -28.70
CA PHE A 503 22.69 17.27 -28.16
C PHE A 503 22.68 16.27 -27.01
N LEU A 504 23.31 15.09 -27.15
CA LEU A 504 23.38 14.06 -26.13
C LEU A 504 24.80 13.91 -25.55
N ASN A 505 24.96 14.19 -24.27
CA ASN A 505 26.25 14.11 -23.56
C ASN A 505 26.23 12.93 -22.59
N LEU A 506 27.16 11.97 -22.75
CA LEU A 506 27.24 10.77 -21.93
C LEU A 506 28.36 10.91 -20.91
N THR A 507 28.09 10.56 -19.66
CA THR A 507 29.13 10.47 -18.63
C THR A 507 28.83 9.33 -17.64
N THR A 508 29.71 9.14 -16.66
CA THR A 508 29.51 8.14 -15.62
C THR A 508 29.13 8.75 -14.29
N TYR A 509 28.44 8.00 -13.44
CA TYR A 509 28.10 8.42 -12.07
C TYR A 509 29.32 8.95 -11.29
N GLY A 510 30.47 8.28 -11.45
CA GLY A 510 31.72 8.69 -10.80
C GLY A 510 32.28 10.01 -11.33
N MET A 511 32.11 10.31 -12.62
CA MET A 511 32.54 11.57 -13.23
C MET A 511 31.56 12.70 -12.93
N ALA A 512 30.26 12.43 -13.04
CA ALA A 512 29.19 13.39 -12.75
C ALA A 512 29.27 13.94 -11.31
N SER A 513 29.78 13.13 -10.37
CA SER A 513 29.99 13.56 -8.98
C SER A 513 31.22 14.47 -8.78
N ARG A 514 32.09 14.64 -9.79
CA ARG A 514 33.37 15.34 -9.70
C ARG A 514 33.45 16.59 -10.58
N LEU A 515 32.67 16.63 -11.66
CA LEU A 515 32.69 17.73 -12.63
C LEU A 515 31.69 18.81 -12.22
N GLU A 516 32.20 19.92 -11.69
CA GLU A 516 31.37 21.05 -11.23
C GLU A 516 30.63 21.73 -12.38
N LYS A 517 31.27 21.87 -13.55
CA LYS A 517 30.67 22.44 -14.77
C LYS A 517 29.32 21.83 -15.16
N LEU A 518 29.07 20.55 -14.82
CA LEU A 518 27.78 19.92 -15.10
C LEU A 518 26.61 20.55 -14.33
N GLN A 519 26.87 21.16 -13.17
CA GLN A 519 25.88 21.87 -12.36
C GLN A 519 25.67 23.32 -12.81
N GLU A 520 26.57 23.87 -13.62
CA GLU A 520 26.49 25.23 -14.16
C GLU A 520 25.64 25.30 -15.43
N ILE A 521 25.43 24.16 -16.09
CA ILE A 521 24.67 24.05 -17.34
C ILE A 521 23.20 23.77 -17.02
N GLU A 522 22.30 24.58 -17.59
CA GLU A 522 20.85 24.33 -17.61
C GLU A 522 20.52 23.28 -18.68
N TRP A 523 20.33 22.04 -18.24
CA TRP A 523 19.99 20.93 -19.14
C TRP A 523 18.49 20.90 -19.46
N ASP A 524 18.13 20.56 -20.70
CA ASP A 524 16.72 20.25 -21.01
C ASP A 524 16.34 18.89 -20.42
N PHE A 525 17.25 17.92 -20.53
CA PHE A 525 17.02 16.54 -20.13
C PHE A 525 18.18 16.00 -19.29
N LEU A 526 17.87 15.47 -18.11
CA LEU A 526 18.82 14.71 -17.30
C LEU A 526 18.34 13.28 -17.13
N ILE A 527 19.12 12.34 -17.62
CA ILE A 527 18.76 10.93 -17.70
C ILE A 527 19.74 10.13 -16.84
N LEU A 528 19.21 9.34 -15.92
CA LEU A 528 19.98 8.39 -15.10
C LEU A 528 19.61 6.97 -15.52
N ASP A 529 20.55 6.24 -16.11
CA ASP A 529 20.40 4.81 -16.34
C ASP A 529 20.89 4.01 -15.14
N GLU A 530 20.25 2.88 -14.84
CA GLU A 530 20.52 2.09 -13.63
C GLU A 530 20.45 2.98 -12.36
N ALA A 531 19.32 3.67 -12.20
CA ALA A 531 19.06 4.68 -11.17
C ALA A 531 19.13 4.17 -9.73
N GLN A 532 19.29 2.86 -9.49
CA GLN A 532 19.66 2.33 -8.18
C GLN A 532 20.95 2.94 -7.62
N ALA A 533 21.80 3.52 -8.47
CA ALA A 533 22.96 4.30 -8.04
C ALA A 533 22.61 5.48 -7.11
N ILE A 534 21.39 6.03 -7.20
CA ILE A 534 20.93 7.15 -6.37
C ILE A 534 19.92 6.74 -5.28
N LYS A 535 19.79 5.44 -4.99
CA LYS A 535 18.78 4.92 -4.04
C LYS A 535 18.94 5.50 -2.63
N ASN A 536 20.17 5.65 -2.15
CA ASN A 536 20.41 6.21 -0.83
C ASN A 536 20.52 7.75 -0.92
N PRO A 537 19.60 8.51 -0.29
CA PRO A 537 19.56 9.97 -0.39
C PRO A 537 20.72 10.66 0.35
N LYS A 538 21.41 9.97 1.27
CA LYS A 538 22.49 10.55 2.09
C LYS A 538 23.86 10.52 1.41
N THR A 539 24.01 9.81 0.28
CA THR A 539 25.32 9.70 -0.37
C THR A 539 25.70 11.00 -1.08
N LYS A 540 26.99 11.36 -1.06
CA LYS A 540 27.49 12.56 -1.77
C LYS A 540 27.12 12.55 -3.26
N GLN A 541 27.21 11.38 -3.90
CA GLN A 541 26.84 11.21 -5.30
C GLN A 541 25.37 11.55 -5.56
N THR A 542 24.44 11.01 -4.77
CA THR A 542 23.01 11.32 -4.90
C THR A 542 22.75 12.81 -4.73
N THR A 543 23.33 13.44 -3.70
CA THR A 543 23.16 14.87 -3.44
C THR A 543 23.66 15.74 -4.59
N ILE A 544 24.81 15.40 -5.18
CA ILE A 544 25.38 16.15 -6.31
C ILE A 544 24.51 15.99 -7.57
N LEU A 545 24.13 14.75 -7.91
CA LEU A 545 23.30 14.49 -9.09
C LEU A 545 21.92 15.17 -9.01
N LYS A 546 21.32 15.24 -7.82
CA LYS A 546 20.04 15.94 -7.61
C LYS A 546 20.13 17.45 -7.81
N LYS A 547 21.32 18.04 -7.57
CA LYS A 547 21.58 19.48 -7.75
C LYS A 547 21.76 19.90 -9.21
N ILE A 548 22.03 18.97 -10.12
CA ILE A 548 22.13 19.28 -11.55
C ILE A 548 20.76 19.81 -12.03
N PRO A 549 20.70 21.05 -12.55
CA PRO A 549 19.45 21.63 -13.00
C PRO A 549 19.03 20.96 -14.32
N ALA A 550 17.76 20.60 -14.42
CA ALA A 550 17.19 20.04 -15.64
C ALA A 550 15.68 20.29 -15.71
N GLN A 551 15.17 20.62 -16.91
CA GLN A 551 13.73 20.83 -17.12
C GLN A 551 12.93 19.52 -16.96
N MET A 552 13.43 18.42 -17.53
CA MET A 552 12.85 17.10 -17.38
C MET A 552 13.91 16.08 -16.96
N LYS A 553 13.53 15.21 -16.02
CA LYS A 553 14.40 14.19 -15.44
C LYS A 553 13.85 12.80 -15.72
N LEU A 554 14.67 11.90 -16.25
CA LEU A 554 14.31 10.52 -16.53
C LEU A 554 15.20 9.60 -15.70
N ALA A 555 14.60 8.69 -14.94
CA ALA A 555 15.30 7.60 -14.28
C ALA A 555 14.90 6.28 -14.95
N MET A 556 15.89 5.46 -15.26
CA MET A 556 15.70 4.13 -15.82
C MET A 556 16.25 3.09 -14.86
N THR A 557 15.50 2.02 -14.64
CA THR A 557 15.92 0.93 -13.76
C THR A 557 15.22 -0.36 -14.17
N GLY A 558 15.91 -1.49 -14.04
CA GLY A 558 15.29 -2.81 -14.19
C GLY A 558 14.59 -3.30 -12.93
N THR A 559 14.86 -2.66 -11.80
CA THR A 559 14.43 -3.08 -10.46
C THR A 559 14.03 -1.83 -9.68
N PRO A 560 12.88 -1.22 -9.99
CA PRO A 560 12.51 0.10 -9.48
C PRO A 560 12.36 0.19 -7.96
N ILE A 561 12.09 -0.93 -7.30
CA ILE A 561 11.76 -0.97 -5.88
C ILE A 561 12.66 -2.01 -5.23
N GLU A 562 13.86 -1.58 -4.83
CA GLU A 562 14.67 -2.35 -3.88
C GLU A 562 14.17 -2.05 -2.47
N ASN A 563 13.17 -2.83 -2.01
CA ASN A 563 12.96 -3.23 -0.61
C ASN A 563 12.85 -2.13 0.48
N ASP A 564 12.78 -0.85 0.12
CA ASP A 564 12.75 0.29 1.04
C ASP A 564 12.01 1.47 0.39
N LEU A 565 10.94 1.95 1.05
CA LEU A 565 10.18 3.12 0.62
C LEU A 565 11.04 4.39 0.54
N ILE A 566 12.13 4.47 1.32
CA ILE A 566 13.07 5.59 1.28
C ILE A 566 13.89 5.58 -0.01
N ASN A 567 14.21 4.40 -0.56
CA ASN A 567 14.88 4.30 -1.86
C ASN A 567 13.97 4.83 -2.98
N LEU A 568 12.69 4.46 -2.93
CA LEU A 568 11.66 4.98 -3.83
C LEU A 568 11.55 6.50 -3.71
N TRP A 569 11.51 7.02 -2.47
CA TRP A 569 11.51 8.45 -2.21
C TRP A 569 12.71 9.16 -2.85
N SER A 570 13.91 8.58 -2.72
CA SER A 570 15.12 9.19 -3.28
C SER A 570 15.03 9.35 -4.81
N ILE A 571 14.51 8.34 -5.51
CA ILE A 571 14.30 8.38 -6.96
C ILE A 571 13.23 9.41 -7.32
N PHE A 572 12.09 9.41 -6.62
CA PHE A 572 11.01 10.36 -6.89
C PHE A 572 11.37 11.81 -6.56
N ASP A 573 12.18 12.05 -5.54
CA ASP A 573 12.73 13.37 -5.25
C ASP A 573 13.72 13.84 -6.33
N PHE A 574 14.47 12.92 -6.96
CA PHE A 574 15.24 13.25 -8.15
C PHE A 574 14.33 13.65 -9.31
N LEU A 575 13.28 12.87 -9.60
CA LEU A 575 12.38 13.09 -10.73
C LEU A 575 11.54 14.37 -10.59
N ASN A 576 10.86 14.50 -9.45
CA ASN A 576 9.87 15.51 -9.16
C ASN A 576 10.07 15.99 -7.72
N SER A 577 11.14 16.78 -7.49
CA SER A 577 11.47 17.25 -6.15
C SER A 577 10.30 18.00 -5.50
N GLY A 578 10.03 17.64 -4.24
CA GLY A 578 8.90 18.12 -3.46
C GLY A 578 7.63 17.28 -3.57
N LEU A 579 7.44 16.46 -4.62
CA LEU A 579 6.20 15.69 -4.84
C LEU A 579 5.85 14.76 -3.65
N LEU A 580 6.86 14.18 -3.01
CA LEU A 580 6.69 13.30 -1.83
C LEU A 580 7.03 14.01 -0.51
N GLY A 581 7.10 15.34 -0.51
CA GLY A 581 7.63 16.12 0.61
C GLY A 581 9.13 15.91 0.82
N ASN A 582 9.64 16.43 1.94
CA ASN A 582 11.05 16.25 2.31
C ASN A 582 11.30 14.87 2.97
N LEU A 583 12.57 14.51 3.12
CA LEU A 583 12.97 13.21 3.68
C LEU A 583 12.39 12.98 5.08
N ASN A 584 12.29 14.01 5.92
CA ASN A 584 11.78 13.86 7.29
C ASN A 584 10.26 13.60 7.30
N GLN A 585 9.51 14.33 6.47
CA GLN A 585 8.06 14.13 6.29
C GLN A 585 7.77 12.73 5.76
N PHE A 586 8.49 12.30 4.72
CA PHE A 586 8.31 10.97 4.16
C PHE A 586 8.75 9.87 5.13
N SER A 587 9.84 10.07 5.87
CA SER A 587 10.28 9.10 6.89
C SER A 587 9.25 8.95 8.02
N LYS A 588 8.53 10.03 8.37
CA LYS A 588 7.41 9.96 9.33
C LYS A 588 6.26 9.15 8.75
N PHE A 589 5.87 9.39 7.50
CA PHE A 589 4.86 8.61 6.80
C PHE A 589 5.19 7.11 6.79
N VAL A 590 6.44 6.75 6.46
CA VAL A 590 6.88 5.34 6.47
C VAL A 590 6.71 4.71 7.86
N ARG A 591 7.12 5.41 8.93
CA ARG A 591 6.93 4.91 10.31
C ARG A 591 5.47 4.71 10.68
N GLU A 592 4.59 5.62 10.26
CA GLU A 592 3.15 5.51 10.52
C GLU A 592 2.51 4.34 9.76
N VAL A 593 2.99 4.05 8.54
CA VAL A 593 2.58 2.89 7.73
C VAL A 593 3.04 1.58 8.37
N GLU A 594 4.23 1.57 8.98
CA GLU A 594 4.78 0.41 9.69
C GLU A 594 4.09 0.17 11.04
N SER A 595 3.63 1.22 11.74
CA SER A 595 3.03 1.10 13.08
C SER A 595 1.52 0.77 13.07
N ASP A 596 0.77 1.18 12.03
CA ASP A 596 -0.68 1.01 11.95
C ASP A 596 -1.05 -0.02 10.87
N GLN A 597 -1.02 -1.30 11.23
CA GLN A 597 -1.32 -2.41 10.32
C GLN A 597 -2.76 -2.38 9.77
N LYS A 598 -3.72 -1.77 10.50
CA LYS A 598 -5.13 -1.70 10.07
C LYS A 598 -5.35 -0.75 8.89
N HIS A 599 -4.59 0.36 8.82
CA HIS A 599 -4.72 1.37 7.76
C HIS A 599 -3.50 1.44 6.82
N SER A 600 -2.49 0.59 7.03
CA SER A 600 -1.28 0.53 6.20
C SER A 600 -1.59 0.36 4.71
N ALA A 601 -2.53 -0.53 4.37
CA ALA A 601 -2.94 -0.81 3.00
C ALA A 601 -3.54 0.43 2.29
N ASP A 602 -4.40 1.20 2.97
CA ASP A 602 -5.00 2.41 2.40
C ASP A 602 -3.95 3.50 2.18
N LYS A 603 -3.04 3.70 3.13
CA LYS A 603 -1.93 4.67 2.99
C LYS A 603 -1.00 4.31 1.83
N LEU A 604 -0.67 3.02 1.65
CA LEU A 604 0.14 2.55 0.52
C LEU A 604 -0.59 2.68 -0.82
N ALA A 605 -1.88 2.37 -0.87
CA ALA A 605 -2.70 2.54 -2.07
C ALA A 605 -2.73 4.02 -2.52
N ARG A 606 -2.83 4.97 -1.58
CA ARG A 606 -2.75 6.41 -1.87
C ARG A 606 -1.39 6.81 -2.44
N LEU A 607 -0.29 6.31 -1.85
CA LEU A 607 1.07 6.53 -2.37
C LEU A 607 1.20 5.99 -3.79
N GLN A 608 0.79 4.74 -4.02
CA GLN A 608 0.82 4.10 -5.34
C GLN A 608 0.05 4.90 -6.39
N LYS A 609 -1.16 5.35 -6.06
CA LYS A 609 -2.01 6.17 -6.94
C LYS A 609 -1.36 7.49 -7.35
N MET A 610 -0.54 8.06 -6.47
CA MET A 610 0.18 9.32 -6.75
C MET A 610 1.44 9.10 -7.60
N ILE A 611 2.18 8.02 -7.37
CA ILE A 611 3.42 7.75 -8.12
C ILE A 611 3.17 7.08 -9.48
N SER A 612 2.06 6.35 -9.61
CA SER A 612 1.70 5.56 -10.79
C SER A 612 1.79 6.34 -12.11
N PRO A 613 1.35 7.61 -12.23
CA PRO A 613 1.44 8.32 -13.50
C PRO A 613 2.87 8.61 -13.97
N PHE A 614 3.82 8.62 -13.04
CA PHE A 614 5.23 8.87 -13.29
C PHE A 614 6.07 7.58 -13.31
N LEU A 615 5.45 6.42 -13.13
CA LEU A 615 6.10 5.11 -13.12
C LEU A 615 5.50 4.22 -14.21
N LEU A 616 6.31 3.88 -15.21
CA LEU A 616 5.96 2.87 -16.19
C LEU A 616 6.79 1.60 -15.92
N ARG A 617 6.12 0.51 -15.52
CA ARG A 617 6.75 -0.79 -15.25
C ARG A 617 6.04 -1.88 -16.02
N ARG A 618 6.81 -2.72 -16.70
CA ARG A 618 6.35 -3.87 -17.48
C ARG A 618 7.27 -5.05 -17.26
N LEU A 619 6.70 -6.24 -17.13
CA LEU A 619 7.43 -7.47 -16.86
C LEU A 619 7.57 -8.32 -18.13
N LYS A 620 8.65 -9.10 -18.24
CA LYS A 620 8.80 -10.05 -19.36
C LYS A 620 7.83 -11.22 -19.30
N SER A 621 7.36 -11.57 -18.11
CA SER A 621 6.36 -12.61 -17.89
C SER A 621 4.97 -12.21 -18.38
N ASP A 622 4.76 -10.93 -18.66
CA ASP A 622 3.48 -10.44 -19.17
C ASP A 622 3.32 -10.80 -20.65
N LYS A 623 2.50 -11.82 -20.90
CA LYS A 623 2.19 -12.30 -22.25
C LYS A 623 1.49 -11.24 -23.11
N SER A 624 0.85 -10.22 -22.53
CA SER A 624 0.28 -9.11 -23.32
C SER A 624 1.36 -8.23 -23.98
N ILE A 625 2.58 -8.25 -23.42
CA ILE A 625 3.72 -7.40 -23.82
C ILE A 625 4.65 -8.17 -24.75
N ILE A 626 4.88 -9.45 -24.45
CA ILE A 626 5.76 -10.32 -25.22
C ILE A 626 5.09 -11.66 -25.49
N ASN A 627 4.77 -11.90 -26.77
CA ASN A 627 4.31 -13.20 -27.26
C ASN A 627 5.44 -14.07 -27.84
N ASP A 628 6.61 -13.48 -28.12
CA ASP A 628 7.69 -14.11 -28.92
C ASP A 628 8.93 -14.54 -28.11
N LEU A 629 9.04 -14.21 -26.82
CA LEU A 629 10.17 -14.70 -26.03
C LEU A 629 9.93 -16.18 -25.74
N PRO A 630 10.91 -17.05 -26.04
CA PRO A 630 10.84 -18.47 -25.74
C PRO A 630 10.76 -18.70 -24.22
N ASP A 631 10.46 -19.92 -23.76
CA ASP A 631 10.30 -20.17 -22.33
C ASP A 631 11.62 -20.02 -21.58
N LYS A 632 11.56 -19.38 -20.40
CA LYS A 632 12.65 -19.39 -19.42
C LYS A 632 12.32 -20.41 -18.33
N ILE A 633 13.18 -21.41 -18.19
CA ILE A 633 13.06 -22.44 -17.16
C ILE A 633 14.11 -22.15 -16.11
N GLU A 634 13.70 -21.83 -14.88
CA GLU A 634 14.63 -21.66 -13.76
C GLU A 634 14.55 -22.87 -12.84
N GLN A 635 15.70 -23.46 -12.56
CA GLN A 635 15.82 -24.60 -11.64
C GLN A 635 16.94 -24.37 -10.63
N ASN A 636 16.72 -24.86 -9.42
CA ASN A 636 17.75 -24.92 -8.39
C ASN A 636 18.37 -26.31 -8.45
N ASP A 637 19.67 -26.37 -8.72
CA ASP A 637 20.44 -27.61 -8.71
C ASP A 637 21.07 -27.77 -7.33
N TYR A 638 20.53 -28.69 -6.54
CA TYR A 638 21.00 -28.96 -5.18
C TYR A 638 22.22 -29.88 -5.21
N ILE A 639 23.29 -29.44 -4.57
CA ILE A 639 24.62 -30.04 -4.70
C ILE A 639 25.11 -30.52 -3.34
N THR A 640 25.56 -31.76 -3.28
CA THR A 640 26.22 -32.31 -2.09
C THR A 640 27.68 -31.85 -2.06
N LEU A 641 28.15 -31.41 -0.90
CA LEU A 641 29.56 -31.07 -0.70
C LEU A 641 30.44 -32.32 -0.75
N SER A 642 31.68 -32.19 -1.24
CA SER A 642 32.68 -33.25 -1.11
C SER A 642 33.08 -33.46 0.36
N ASP A 643 33.72 -34.59 0.67
CA ASP A 643 34.22 -34.86 2.03
C ASP A 643 35.20 -33.76 2.51
N ALA A 644 36.07 -33.29 1.62
CA ALA A 644 37.02 -32.21 1.90
C ALA A 644 36.29 -30.88 2.18
N GLN A 645 35.26 -30.55 1.39
CA GLN A 645 34.44 -29.36 1.62
C GLN A 645 33.68 -29.45 2.94
N THR A 646 33.10 -30.61 3.24
CA THR A 646 32.35 -30.87 4.48
C THR A 646 33.21 -30.63 5.72
N LEU A 647 34.42 -31.18 5.75
CA LEU A 647 35.35 -31.01 6.87
C LEU A 647 35.79 -29.54 7.03
N LEU A 648 36.11 -28.86 5.94
CA LEU A 648 36.49 -27.45 5.98
C LEU A 648 35.32 -26.55 6.40
N TYR A 649 34.12 -26.83 5.90
CA TYR A 649 32.91 -26.07 6.19
C TYR A 649 32.59 -26.16 7.69
N GLN A 650 32.59 -27.37 8.26
CA GLN A 650 32.35 -27.57 9.69
C GLN A 650 33.39 -26.85 10.54
N LYS A 651 34.68 -26.94 10.16
CA LYS A 651 35.75 -26.22 10.86
C LYS A 651 35.54 -24.71 10.87
N VAL A 652 35.12 -24.12 9.75
CA VAL A 652 34.86 -22.67 9.66
C VAL A 652 33.70 -22.25 10.56
N VAL A 653 32.66 -23.08 10.68
CA VAL A 653 31.52 -22.85 11.60
C VAL A 653 31.95 -22.96 13.06
N ASP A 654 32.76 -23.96 13.39
CA ASP A 654 33.27 -24.17 14.75
C ASP A 654 34.21 -23.02 15.18
N ASP A 655 35.07 -22.56 14.27
CA ASP A 655 35.95 -21.39 14.48
C ASP A 655 35.12 -20.12 14.75
N LEU A 656 34.01 -19.92 14.03
CA LEU A 656 33.09 -18.81 14.27
C LEU A 656 32.42 -18.93 15.66
N ALA A 657 31.96 -20.12 16.04
CA ALA A 657 31.34 -20.36 17.34
C ALA A 657 32.31 -20.03 18.49
N ALA A 658 33.58 -20.45 18.36
CA ALA A 658 34.61 -20.12 19.34
C ALA A 658 34.90 -18.61 19.42
N GLN A 659 34.95 -17.93 18.27
CA GLN A 659 35.18 -16.49 18.21
C GLN A 659 34.02 -15.70 18.82
N LEU A 660 32.77 -16.05 18.50
CA LEU A 660 31.57 -15.43 19.09
C LEU A 660 31.53 -15.63 20.62
N ALA A 661 31.89 -16.81 21.12
CA ALA A 661 31.94 -17.08 22.56
C ALA A 661 33.05 -16.30 23.29
N SER A 662 34.13 -15.94 22.59
CA SER A 662 35.28 -15.21 23.16
C SER A 662 35.17 -13.69 23.09
N HIS A 663 34.20 -13.16 22.34
CA HIS A 663 34.03 -11.73 22.13
C HIS A 663 33.14 -11.11 23.22
N GLU A 664 33.69 -10.18 24.00
CA GLU A 664 32.87 -9.27 24.82
C GLU A 664 32.07 -8.34 23.92
N SER A 665 30.81 -8.08 24.29
CA SER A 665 29.86 -7.27 23.53
C SER A 665 30.32 -5.81 23.43
N ASP A 666 30.72 -5.38 22.22
CA ASP A 666 31.02 -3.99 21.88
C ASP A 666 29.72 -3.17 21.74
N ASP A 667 29.69 -1.92 22.22
CA ASP A 667 28.48 -1.07 22.39
C ASP A 667 27.63 -0.88 21.11
N ASN A 668 28.25 -1.05 19.93
CA ASN A 668 27.60 -0.84 18.62
C ASN A 668 27.44 -2.13 17.78
N GLY A 669 27.93 -3.28 18.26
CA GLY A 669 27.84 -4.57 17.56
C GLY A 669 28.54 -4.65 16.19
N ILE A 670 29.32 -3.64 15.79
CA ILE A 670 29.97 -3.55 14.47
C ILE A 670 30.99 -4.67 14.27
N GLN A 671 31.79 -4.97 15.30
CA GLN A 671 32.81 -6.02 15.25
C GLN A 671 32.18 -7.40 15.00
N ARG A 672 31.06 -7.69 15.68
CA ARG A 672 30.28 -8.91 15.45
C ARG A 672 29.78 -8.98 14.01
N LYS A 673 29.16 -7.90 13.48
CA LYS A 673 28.68 -7.87 12.09
C LYS A 673 29.83 -8.12 11.09
N GLY A 674 30.97 -7.49 11.31
CA GLY A 674 32.17 -7.69 10.49
C GLY A 674 32.65 -9.14 10.49
N LEU A 675 32.68 -9.78 11.66
CA LEU A 675 33.05 -11.18 11.80
C LEU A 675 32.11 -12.12 11.05
N VAL A 676 30.80 -11.95 11.23
CA VAL A 676 29.77 -12.76 10.55
C VAL A 676 29.88 -12.64 9.03
N LEU A 677 30.03 -11.42 8.51
CA LEU A 677 30.20 -11.19 7.07
C LEU A 677 31.49 -11.82 6.52
N ALA A 678 32.59 -11.75 7.27
CA ALA A 678 33.84 -12.39 6.89
C ALA A 678 33.71 -13.92 6.84
N THR A 679 33.05 -14.53 7.83
CA THR A 679 32.82 -15.99 7.85
C THR A 679 31.87 -16.43 6.74
N LEU A 680 30.79 -15.69 6.48
CA LEU A 680 29.91 -15.97 5.34
C LEU A 680 30.67 -16.05 4.02
N ASN A 681 31.62 -15.14 3.79
CA ASN A 681 32.46 -15.18 2.60
C ASN A 681 33.35 -16.42 2.55
N LYS A 682 33.93 -16.85 3.67
CA LYS A 682 34.72 -18.09 3.77
C LYS A 682 33.88 -19.32 3.46
N LEU A 683 32.68 -19.42 4.05
CA LEU A 683 31.77 -20.54 3.81
C LEU A 683 31.39 -20.64 2.32
N LYS A 684 31.10 -19.51 1.67
CA LYS A 684 30.85 -19.47 0.22
C LYS A 684 32.05 -19.93 -0.62
N GLN A 685 33.27 -19.54 -0.24
CA GLN A 685 34.49 -20.02 -0.91
C GLN A 685 34.64 -21.54 -0.74
N VAL A 686 34.40 -22.08 0.45
CA VAL A 686 34.41 -23.55 0.69
C VAL A 686 33.36 -24.26 -0.18
N CYS A 687 32.12 -23.73 -0.25
CA CYS A 687 31.06 -24.26 -1.11
C CYS A 687 31.45 -24.28 -2.60
N ASN A 688 32.24 -23.31 -3.06
CA ASN A 688 32.74 -23.26 -4.43
C ASN A 688 33.86 -24.26 -4.69
N HIS A 689 34.93 -24.20 -3.91
CA HIS A 689 36.05 -25.12 -3.99
C HIS A 689 36.91 -25.04 -2.71
N PRO A 690 37.38 -26.16 -2.14
CA PRO A 690 38.29 -26.13 -0.98
C PRO A 690 39.53 -25.28 -1.24
N ASP A 691 40.13 -25.39 -2.42
CA ASP A 691 41.31 -24.61 -2.81
C ASP A 691 41.08 -23.11 -2.98
N GLN A 692 39.83 -22.68 -3.22
CA GLN A 692 39.49 -21.25 -3.19
C GLN A 692 39.66 -20.69 -1.77
N TYR A 693 39.20 -21.44 -0.77
CA TYR A 693 39.34 -21.07 0.64
C TYR A 693 40.79 -21.18 1.12
N LEU A 694 41.50 -22.24 0.72
CA LEU A 694 42.89 -22.49 1.12
C LEU A 694 43.91 -21.61 0.37
N GLY A 695 43.50 -20.90 -0.68
CA GLY A 695 44.38 -20.08 -1.52
C GLY A 695 45.34 -20.91 -2.38
N GLN A 696 44.93 -22.13 -2.75
CA GLN A 696 45.70 -23.04 -3.60
C GLN A 696 45.22 -22.94 -5.06
N ASN A 697 45.98 -23.49 -5.99
CA ASN A 697 45.70 -23.42 -7.43
C ASN A 697 45.21 -24.73 -8.05
N ASP A 698 44.96 -25.75 -7.23
CA ASP A 698 44.56 -27.09 -7.67
C ASP A 698 43.04 -27.29 -7.62
N TYR A 699 42.34 -26.74 -8.63
CA TYR A 699 40.87 -26.81 -8.71
C TYR A 699 40.41 -28.12 -9.36
N SER A 700 40.64 -29.23 -8.66
CA SER A 700 40.29 -30.57 -9.14
C SER A 700 38.79 -30.85 -9.05
N MET A 701 38.23 -31.55 -10.03
CA MET A 701 36.80 -31.87 -10.07
C MET A 701 36.31 -32.60 -8.80
N ALA A 702 37.06 -33.62 -8.35
CA ALA A 702 36.72 -34.42 -7.17
C ALA A 702 36.78 -33.60 -5.85
N GLY A 703 37.42 -32.42 -5.87
CA GLY A 703 37.49 -31.54 -4.72
C GLY A 703 36.19 -30.79 -4.44
N SER A 704 35.29 -30.64 -5.44
CA SER A 704 34.09 -29.82 -5.31
C SER A 704 32.86 -30.41 -5.98
N GLY A 705 31.79 -30.58 -5.21
CA GLY A 705 30.50 -31.01 -5.75
C GLY A 705 29.93 -30.06 -6.81
N LYS A 706 30.28 -28.76 -6.77
CA LYS A 706 29.87 -27.81 -7.81
C LYS A 706 30.59 -28.03 -9.13
N PHE A 707 31.85 -28.47 -9.11
CA PHE A 707 32.57 -28.82 -10.33
C PHE A 707 32.05 -30.13 -10.94
N GLU A 708 31.67 -31.09 -10.10
CA GLU A 708 30.99 -32.32 -10.55
C GLU A 708 29.66 -31.98 -11.24
N MET A 709 28.79 -31.21 -10.59
CA MET A 709 27.51 -30.75 -11.16
C MET A 709 27.72 -29.92 -12.45
N LEU A 710 28.74 -29.06 -12.47
CA LEU A 710 29.08 -28.28 -13.66
C LEU A 710 29.42 -29.19 -14.85
N LYS A 711 30.12 -30.30 -14.62
CA LYS A 711 30.39 -31.30 -15.66
C LYS A 711 29.11 -32.00 -16.10
N GLU A 712 28.29 -32.48 -15.17
CA GLU A 712 27.03 -33.17 -15.47
C GLU A 712 26.10 -32.35 -16.36
N ILE A 713 26.04 -31.04 -16.14
CA ILE A 713 25.23 -30.12 -16.95
C ILE A 713 25.93 -29.77 -18.27
N CYS A 714 27.23 -29.49 -18.25
CA CYS A 714 27.94 -29.00 -19.44
C CYS A 714 28.25 -30.08 -20.47
N GLU A 715 28.36 -31.35 -20.07
CA GLU A 715 28.68 -32.45 -20.99
C GLU A 715 27.54 -32.70 -22.02
N PRO A 716 26.25 -32.76 -21.63
CA PRO A 716 25.14 -32.74 -22.59
C PRO A 716 25.08 -31.46 -23.44
N ILE A 717 25.36 -30.29 -22.87
CA ILE A 717 25.37 -29.01 -23.60
C ILE A 717 26.44 -29.05 -24.70
N ALA A 718 27.62 -29.56 -24.39
CA ALA A 718 28.73 -29.74 -25.33
C ALA A 718 28.35 -30.71 -26.46
N GLN A 719 27.72 -31.84 -26.14
CA GLN A 719 27.25 -32.83 -27.12
C GLN A 719 26.21 -32.26 -28.09
N ASN A 720 25.36 -31.35 -27.60
CA ASN A 720 24.34 -30.68 -28.41
C ASN A 720 24.86 -29.43 -29.15
N HIS A 721 26.16 -29.13 -29.06
CA HIS A 721 26.78 -27.93 -29.63
C HIS A 721 26.07 -26.63 -29.23
N GLU A 722 25.64 -26.55 -27.97
CA GLU A 722 25.01 -25.37 -27.41
C GLU A 722 25.99 -24.51 -26.60
N SER A 723 25.65 -23.23 -26.44
CA SER A 723 26.49 -22.28 -25.72
C SER A 723 25.94 -21.99 -24.32
N VAL A 724 26.83 -21.88 -23.34
CA VAL A 724 26.50 -21.64 -21.93
C VAL A 724 27.16 -20.36 -21.37
N LEU A 725 26.43 -19.61 -20.54
CA LEU A 725 27.01 -18.55 -19.71
C LEU A 725 27.21 -19.06 -18.29
N VAL A 726 28.40 -18.86 -17.72
CA VAL A 726 28.69 -19.24 -16.33
C VAL A 726 29.02 -17.99 -15.52
N PHE A 727 28.20 -17.69 -14.52
CA PHE A 727 28.35 -16.54 -13.64
C PHE A 727 28.93 -16.94 -12.29
N THR A 728 29.90 -16.15 -11.80
CA THR A 728 30.46 -16.28 -10.44
C THR A 728 30.65 -14.91 -9.80
N GLN A 729 30.47 -14.79 -8.49
CA GLN A 729 30.77 -13.53 -7.78
C GLN A 729 32.28 -13.27 -7.63
N TYR A 730 33.10 -14.32 -7.73
CA TYR A 730 34.54 -14.28 -7.46
C TYR A 730 35.34 -14.18 -8.75
N ARG A 731 36.12 -13.11 -8.89
CA ARG A 731 36.95 -12.91 -10.09
C ARG A 731 38.00 -14.01 -10.21
N GLU A 732 38.62 -14.39 -9.09
CA GLU A 732 39.64 -15.43 -9.04
C GLU A 732 39.15 -16.76 -9.61
N MET A 733 37.86 -17.11 -9.47
CA MET A 733 37.29 -18.36 -9.99
C MET A 733 37.17 -18.38 -11.51
N THR A 734 37.09 -17.22 -12.17
CA THR A 734 36.72 -17.15 -13.59
C THR A 734 37.67 -17.92 -14.52
N GLU A 735 38.97 -17.83 -14.27
CA GLU A 735 39.99 -18.54 -15.07
C GLU A 735 40.02 -20.06 -14.78
N HIS A 736 39.74 -20.46 -13.53
CA HIS A 736 39.66 -21.87 -13.16
C HIS A 736 38.44 -22.56 -13.79
N LEU A 737 37.28 -21.89 -13.73
CA LEU A 737 36.07 -22.33 -14.42
C LEU A 737 36.30 -22.40 -15.92
N SER A 738 36.95 -21.39 -16.52
CA SER A 738 37.26 -21.40 -17.95
C SER A 738 38.12 -22.59 -18.36
N ARG A 739 39.18 -22.89 -17.60
CA ARG A 739 40.05 -24.06 -17.88
C ARG A 739 39.31 -25.40 -17.75
N PHE A 740 38.43 -25.51 -16.76
CA PHE A 740 37.63 -26.71 -16.55
C PHE A 740 36.56 -26.88 -17.65
N LEU A 741 35.92 -25.80 -18.08
CA LEU A 741 34.98 -25.84 -19.20
C LEU A 741 35.71 -26.15 -20.52
N GLU A 742 36.92 -25.64 -20.73
CA GLU A 742 37.74 -25.96 -21.91
C GLU A 742 37.99 -27.48 -22.03
N SER A 743 38.24 -28.16 -20.91
CA SER A 743 38.45 -29.62 -20.91
C SER A 743 37.18 -30.42 -21.19
N ILE A 744 36.00 -29.88 -20.86
CA ILE A 744 34.69 -30.52 -21.14
C ILE A 744 34.29 -30.29 -22.60
N PHE A 745 34.36 -29.04 -23.07
CA PHE A 745 33.88 -28.66 -24.40
C PHE A 745 34.90 -28.94 -25.51
N GLY A 746 36.17 -29.18 -25.18
CA GLY A 746 37.25 -29.38 -26.14
C GLY A 746 37.56 -28.15 -27.00
N ALA A 747 37.02 -26.99 -26.65
CA ALA A 747 37.15 -25.73 -27.36
C ALA A 747 37.22 -24.57 -26.37
N LYS A 748 37.99 -23.54 -26.75
CA LYS A 748 38.25 -22.39 -25.90
C LYS A 748 37.04 -21.43 -25.88
N GLY A 749 36.63 -21.05 -24.68
CA GLY A 749 35.64 -19.99 -24.44
C GLY A 749 36.27 -18.63 -24.13
N TYR A 750 35.46 -17.72 -23.57
CA TYR A 750 35.91 -16.39 -23.16
C TYR A 750 35.64 -16.11 -21.68
N VAL A 751 36.43 -15.19 -21.11
CA VAL A 751 36.26 -14.69 -19.74
C VAL A 751 36.03 -13.19 -19.75
N ILE A 752 34.99 -12.74 -19.03
CA ILE A 752 34.67 -11.32 -18.85
C ILE A 752 34.61 -10.99 -17.35
N HIS A 753 35.50 -10.10 -16.90
CA HIS A 753 35.53 -9.65 -15.52
C HIS A 753 35.75 -8.14 -15.39
N GLY A 754 35.71 -7.60 -14.17
CA GLY A 754 35.76 -6.16 -13.91
C GLY A 754 36.98 -5.42 -14.51
N GLN A 755 38.12 -6.10 -14.67
CA GLN A 755 39.34 -5.53 -15.26
C GLN A 755 39.41 -5.66 -16.79
N THR A 756 38.48 -6.36 -17.42
CA THR A 756 38.46 -6.51 -18.89
C THR A 756 38.16 -5.14 -19.50
N PRO A 757 39.02 -4.58 -20.38
CA PRO A 757 38.77 -3.28 -21.01
C PRO A 757 37.45 -3.25 -21.76
N ILE A 758 36.76 -2.10 -21.76
CA ILE A 758 35.42 -1.95 -22.36
C ILE A 758 35.42 -2.33 -23.85
N SER A 759 36.44 -1.91 -24.60
CA SER A 759 36.61 -2.28 -26.02
C SER A 759 36.70 -3.80 -26.22
N LYS A 760 37.47 -4.49 -25.38
CA LYS A 760 37.64 -5.95 -25.43
C LYS A 760 36.35 -6.69 -25.08
N ARG A 761 35.54 -6.17 -24.14
CA ARG A 761 34.23 -6.76 -23.82
C ARG A 761 33.32 -6.78 -25.04
N GLN A 762 33.27 -5.66 -25.79
CA GLN A 762 32.44 -5.56 -26.98
C GLN A 762 32.89 -6.52 -28.08
N GLU A 763 34.20 -6.66 -28.28
CA GLU A 763 34.77 -7.62 -29.23
C GLU A 763 34.32 -9.06 -28.91
N ILE A 764 34.37 -9.46 -27.63
CA ILE A 764 33.93 -10.79 -27.19
C ILE A 764 32.44 -10.98 -27.43
N VAL A 765 31.61 -9.99 -27.08
CA VAL A 765 30.15 -10.04 -27.28
C VAL A 765 29.80 -10.18 -28.76
N ASP A 766 30.46 -9.40 -29.62
CA ASP A 766 30.22 -9.44 -31.05
C ASP A 766 30.67 -10.79 -31.64
N ALA A 767 31.81 -11.32 -31.21
CA ALA A 767 32.27 -12.65 -31.60
C ALA A 767 31.29 -13.76 -31.16
N PHE A 768 30.81 -13.71 -29.92
CA PHE A 768 29.86 -14.68 -29.37
C PHE A 768 28.54 -14.72 -30.14
N ASN A 769 28.01 -13.56 -30.56
CA ASN A 769 26.73 -13.48 -31.26
C ASN A 769 26.81 -13.71 -32.78
N LYS A 770 27.97 -13.45 -33.43
CA LYS A 770 28.11 -13.55 -34.89
C LYS A 770 28.15 -14.99 -35.44
N GLN A 771 28.38 -16.00 -34.59
CA GLN A 771 28.45 -17.42 -34.96
C GLN A 771 29.46 -17.78 -36.08
N GLU A 772 30.43 -16.92 -36.43
CA GLU A 772 31.47 -17.25 -37.42
C GLU A 772 32.39 -18.38 -36.93
N THR A 773 32.59 -18.47 -35.62
CA THR A 773 33.34 -19.53 -34.92
C THR A 773 32.50 -20.03 -33.75
N TYR A 774 32.46 -21.35 -33.53
CA TYR A 774 31.77 -21.93 -32.38
C TYR A 774 32.44 -21.51 -31.06
N ILE A 775 31.68 -20.82 -30.20
CA ILE A 775 32.13 -20.41 -28.87
C ILE A 775 31.25 -21.13 -27.84
N PRO A 776 31.78 -22.15 -27.13
CA PRO A 776 30.99 -23.02 -26.27
C PRO A 776 30.55 -22.36 -24.97
N TYR A 777 31.38 -21.48 -24.40
CA TYR A 777 31.07 -20.87 -23.12
C TYR A 777 31.65 -19.46 -22.96
N VAL A 778 31.00 -18.67 -22.12
CA VAL A 778 31.55 -17.41 -21.59
C VAL A 778 31.42 -17.41 -20.07
N VAL A 779 32.53 -17.23 -19.37
CA VAL A 779 32.56 -17.09 -17.91
C VAL A 779 32.55 -15.60 -17.54
N LEU A 780 31.61 -15.19 -16.68
CA LEU A 780 31.42 -13.81 -16.30
C LEU A 780 31.46 -13.63 -14.78
N SER A 781 32.18 -12.62 -14.29
CA SER A 781 32.01 -12.19 -12.91
C SER A 781 30.69 -11.40 -12.76
N LEU A 782 29.89 -11.61 -11.72
CA LEU A 782 28.58 -10.93 -11.53
C LEU A 782 28.67 -9.39 -11.61
N ARG A 783 29.71 -8.78 -11.05
CA ARG A 783 29.93 -7.32 -11.16
C ARG A 783 30.22 -6.84 -12.58
N ALA A 784 30.77 -7.71 -13.43
CA ALA A 784 30.97 -7.45 -14.85
C ALA A 784 29.74 -7.80 -15.69
N ALA A 785 28.75 -8.51 -15.14
CA ALA A 785 27.48 -8.84 -15.80
C ALA A 785 26.44 -7.71 -15.72
N GLY A 786 26.57 -6.77 -14.77
CA GLY A 786 25.71 -5.56 -14.65
C GLY A 786 25.90 -4.51 -15.76
N THR A 787 26.38 -4.91 -16.94
CA THR A 787 27.06 -4.02 -17.91
C THR A 787 26.41 -3.93 -19.28
N GLY A 788 25.11 -4.23 -19.38
CA GLY A 788 24.36 -4.02 -20.63
C GLY A 788 24.50 -5.10 -21.68
N LEU A 789 25.42 -6.07 -21.51
CA LEU A 789 25.80 -7.02 -22.57
C LEU A 789 24.61 -7.82 -23.12
N ASN A 790 24.57 -8.01 -24.43
CA ASN A 790 23.60 -8.82 -25.14
C ASN A 790 24.25 -10.17 -25.52
N LEU A 791 23.86 -11.27 -24.89
CA LEU A 791 24.48 -12.60 -25.05
C LEU A 791 23.43 -13.66 -25.43
N THR A 792 22.53 -13.30 -26.34
CA THR A 792 21.37 -14.12 -26.76
C THR A 792 21.73 -15.43 -27.45
N GLN A 793 23.01 -15.66 -27.77
CA GLN A 793 23.47 -16.94 -28.31
C GLN A 793 23.40 -18.10 -27.31
N ALA A 794 23.48 -17.81 -26.01
CA ALA A 794 23.43 -18.84 -24.99
C ALA A 794 21.99 -19.35 -24.77
N SER A 795 21.81 -20.67 -24.76
CA SER A 795 20.58 -21.35 -24.34
C SER A 795 20.62 -21.78 -22.87
N HIS A 796 21.81 -21.75 -22.25
CA HIS A 796 22.00 -22.15 -20.85
C HIS A 796 22.69 -21.04 -20.06
N VAL A 797 22.23 -20.83 -18.84
CA VAL A 797 22.83 -19.91 -17.86
C VAL A 797 23.06 -20.65 -16.57
N ILE A 798 24.29 -20.63 -16.06
CA ILE A 798 24.68 -21.25 -14.80
C ILE A 798 25.11 -20.15 -13.82
N HIS A 799 24.41 -20.03 -12.69
CA HIS A 799 24.88 -19.28 -11.53
C HIS A 799 25.65 -20.23 -10.63
N PHE A 800 26.98 -20.19 -10.74
CA PHE A 800 27.88 -21.11 -10.03
C PHE A 800 27.85 -20.89 -8.51
N ASP A 801 27.61 -19.66 -8.06
CA ASP A 801 27.49 -19.34 -6.64
C ASP A 801 26.28 -18.46 -6.36
N ARG A 802 25.61 -18.69 -5.23
CA ARG A 802 24.39 -17.96 -4.87
C ARG A 802 24.72 -16.54 -4.43
N TRP A 803 24.06 -15.59 -5.08
CA TRP A 803 24.05 -14.20 -4.68
C TRP A 803 22.80 -13.91 -3.85
N TRP A 804 22.97 -13.14 -2.77
CA TRP A 804 21.88 -12.90 -1.81
C TRP A 804 20.79 -11.94 -2.33
N ASN A 805 21.08 -11.17 -3.38
CA ASN A 805 20.13 -10.25 -4.01
C ASN A 805 19.61 -10.84 -5.33
N PRO A 806 18.37 -11.38 -5.38
CA PRO A 806 17.84 -12.01 -6.58
C PRO A 806 17.79 -11.06 -7.79
N ALA A 807 17.67 -9.75 -7.56
CA ALA A 807 17.71 -8.74 -8.63
C ALA A 807 19.01 -8.80 -9.46
N VAL A 808 20.15 -9.03 -8.81
CA VAL A 808 21.46 -9.08 -9.47
C VAL A 808 21.61 -10.35 -10.31
N GLU A 809 21.12 -11.49 -9.78
CA GLU A 809 21.11 -12.75 -10.53
C GLU A 809 20.16 -12.67 -11.73
N ASN A 810 18.95 -12.16 -11.53
CA ASN A 810 17.97 -11.96 -12.60
C ASN A 810 18.53 -11.03 -13.69
N GLN A 811 19.21 -9.95 -13.29
CA GLN A 811 19.91 -9.05 -14.21
C GLN A 811 21.02 -9.76 -15.02
N ALA A 812 21.70 -10.75 -14.44
CA ALA A 812 22.71 -11.56 -15.12
C ALA A 812 22.08 -12.62 -16.04
N THR A 813 21.04 -13.31 -15.60
CA THR A 813 20.23 -14.23 -16.42
C THR A 813 19.64 -13.54 -17.65
N ASP A 814 19.14 -12.32 -17.44
CA ASP A 814 18.56 -11.48 -18.48
C ASP A 814 19.56 -11.08 -19.57
N ARG A 815 20.86 -11.42 -19.47
CA ARG A 815 21.82 -11.23 -20.57
C ARG A 815 21.64 -12.24 -21.70
N ALA A 816 21.24 -13.47 -21.36
CA ALA A 816 20.86 -14.50 -22.33
C ALA A 816 19.36 -14.46 -22.63
N TYR A 817 18.52 -14.21 -21.63
CA TYR A 817 17.07 -14.11 -21.79
C TYR A 817 16.63 -12.70 -22.19
N ARG A 818 16.90 -12.34 -23.44
CA ARG A 818 16.67 -10.99 -24.00
C ARG A 818 15.99 -11.04 -25.35
N ILE A 819 15.39 -9.91 -25.75
CA ILE A 819 14.81 -9.77 -27.10
C ILE A 819 15.89 -10.06 -28.14
N GLY A 820 15.62 -11.00 -29.04
CA GLY A 820 16.60 -11.56 -29.97
C GLY A 820 16.98 -13.01 -29.66
N GLN A 821 16.66 -13.50 -28.45
CA GLN A 821 16.72 -14.90 -28.09
C GLN A 821 15.72 -15.71 -28.92
N LYS A 822 16.17 -16.81 -29.52
CA LYS A 822 15.37 -17.70 -30.37
C LYS A 822 15.18 -19.10 -29.77
N LYS A 823 15.91 -19.43 -28.70
CA LYS A 823 15.85 -20.71 -28.00
C LYS A 823 15.34 -20.53 -26.57
N ASN A 824 14.68 -21.55 -26.03
CA ASN A 824 14.38 -21.61 -24.60
C ASN A 824 15.67 -21.46 -23.80
N VAL A 825 15.60 -20.71 -22.69
CA VAL A 825 16.75 -20.47 -21.81
C VAL A 825 16.56 -21.25 -20.53
N VAL A 826 17.48 -22.17 -20.25
CA VAL A 826 17.52 -22.91 -18.99
C VAL A 826 18.49 -22.23 -18.04
N VAL A 827 18.04 -21.96 -16.82
CA VAL A 827 18.78 -21.24 -15.79
C VAL A 827 19.03 -22.19 -14.62
N HIS A 828 20.28 -22.55 -14.45
CA HIS A 828 20.80 -23.43 -13.40
C HIS A 828 21.32 -22.59 -12.24
N LYS A 829 20.71 -22.74 -11.05
CA LYS A 829 21.13 -22.05 -9.83
C LYS A 829 21.72 -23.07 -8.88
N PHE A 830 23.04 -23.05 -8.71
CA PHE A 830 23.74 -24.01 -7.86
C PHE A 830 23.53 -23.66 -6.39
N VAL A 831 23.03 -24.63 -5.61
CA VAL A 831 22.78 -24.47 -4.17
C VAL A 831 23.43 -25.64 -3.44
N CYS A 832 24.44 -25.41 -2.62
CA CYS A 832 24.97 -26.47 -1.76
C CYS A 832 23.94 -26.86 -0.68
N ALA A 833 23.48 -28.11 -0.72
CA ALA A 833 22.52 -28.67 0.23
C ALA A 833 23.12 -28.76 1.64
N ASN A 834 22.28 -28.60 2.65
CA ASN A 834 22.66 -28.60 4.07
C ASN A 834 23.73 -27.55 4.40
N THR A 835 23.76 -26.43 3.66
CA THR A 835 24.69 -25.32 3.94
C THR A 835 23.95 -24.00 4.09
N ILE A 836 24.69 -22.94 4.38
CA ILE A 836 24.21 -21.57 4.37
C ILE A 836 23.63 -21.15 3.01
N GLU A 837 24.08 -21.72 1.88
CA GLU A 837 23.51 -21.41 0.55
C GLU A 837 22.05 -21.86 0.45
N GLU A 838 21.69 -23.01 1.01
CA GLU A 838 20.30 -23.50 1.03
C GLU A 838 19.40 -22.63 1.91
N ASN A 839 19.88 -22.22 3.09
CA ASN A 839 19.12 -21.35 3.98
C ASN A 839 18.92 -19.96 3.37
N ILE A 840 19.95 -19.41 2.70
CA ILE A 840 19.83 -18.19 1.90
C ILE A 840 18.79 -18.39 0.79
N ASN A 841 18.83 -19.52 0.08
CA ASN A 841 17.88 -19.80 -0.99
C ASN A 841 16.42 -19.85 -0.48
N LYS A 842 16.15 -20.59 0.59
CA LYS A 842 14.83 -20.69 1.23
C LYS A 842 14.28 -19.32 1.65
N MET A 843 15.14 -18.48 2.20
CA MET A 843 14.74 -17.12 2.60
C MET A 843 14.48 -16.22 1.39
N ILE A 844 15.29 -16.31 0.31
CA ILE A 844 15.01 -15.57 -0.94
C ILE A 844 13.66 -15.99 -1.51
N GLU A 845 13.36 -17.28 -1.57
CA GLU A 845 12.10 -17.81 -2.09
C GLU A 845 10.89 -17.42 -1.23
N SER A 846 11.03 -17.51 0.09
CA SER A 846 9.99 -17.06 1.03
C SER A 846 9.70 -15.57 0.87
N LYS A 847 10.73 -14.74 0.72
CA LYS A 847 10.57 -13.30 0.47
C LYS A 847 10.00 -13.00 -0.91
N GLN A 848 10.39 -13.73 -1.95
CA GLN A 848 9.83 -13.55 -3.30
C GLN A 848 8.32 -13.85 -3.33
N LYS A 849 7.85 -14.88 -2.61
CA LYS A 849 6.41 -15.17 -2.48
C LYS A 849 5.63 -14.07 -1.75
N LEU A 850 6.29 -13.33 -0.86
CA LEU A 850 5.70 -12.18 -0.16
C LEU A 850 5.85 -10.86 -0.94
N ALA A 851 6.83 -10.77 -1.84
CA ALA A 851 7.16 -9.55 -2.59
C ALA A 851 6.22 -9.26 -3.77
N ASP A 852 5.33 -10.19 -4.13
CA ASP A 852 4.15 -9.86 -4.93
C ASP A 852 3.20 -8.91 -4.15
N ASP A 853 3.32 -8.86 -2.82
CA ASP A 853 2.71 -7.88 -1.91
C ASP A 853 3.74 -6.85 -1.39
N VAL A 854 4.06 -5.90 -2.26
CA VAL A 854 4.49 -4.49 -2.05
C VAL A 854 5.73 -4.16 -1.17
N ILE A 855 6.15 -4.85 -0.11
CA ILE A 855 7.33 -4.41 0.70
C ILE A 855 8.04 -5.59 1.38
N SER A 856 9.33 -5.81 1.09
CA SER A 856 10.16 -6.76 1.86
C SER A 856 11.49 -6.12 2.27
N SER A 857 11.97 -6.35 3.49
CA SER A 857 13.17 -5.73 4.07
C SER A 857 14.50 -6.35 3.61
N SER A 858 15.60 -5.59 3.71
CA SER A 858 16.94 -5.96 3.21
C SER A 858 17.48 -7.30 3.76
N THR A 859 18.12 -8.07 2.87
CA THR A 859 18.56 -9.46 3.10
C THR A 859 20.00 -9.60 3.65
N GLU A 860 20.75 -8.51 3.80
CA GLU A 860 22.02 -8.56 4.54
C GLU A 860 21.82 -8.29 6.04
N SER A 861 20.84 -7.44 6.37
CA SER A 861 20.55 -7.07 7.76
C SER A 861 20.11 -8.27 8.59
N TRP A 862 19.26 -9.16 8.05
CA TRP A 862 18.66 -10.26 8.83
C TRP A 862 19.70 -11.20 9.47
N LEU A 863 20.68 -11.70 8.70
CA LEU A 863 21.73 -12.59 9.22
C LEU A 863 22.57 -11.91 10.29
N THR A 864 22.91 -10.64 10.08
CA THR A 864 23.70 -9.89 11.07
C THR A 864 22.89 -9.48 12.30
N SER A 865 21.56 -9.52 12.23
CA SER A 865 20.65 -9.23 13.35
C SER A 865 20.15 -10.47 14.09
N LEU A 866 20.39 -11.69 13.56
CA LEU A 866 20.07 -12.93 14.27
C LEU A 866 20.83 -13.03 15.59
N SER A 867 20.25 -13.71 16.56
CA SER A 867 20.97 -14.13 17.77
C SER A 867 22.10 -15.08 17.41
N ASP A 868 23.11 -15.23 18.27
CA ASP A 868 24.24 -16.13 17.99
C ASP A 868 23.80 -17.60 17.87
N THR A 869 22.78 -18.00 18.62
CA THR A 869 22.19 -19.34 18.52
C THR A 869 21.51 -19.56 17.18
N ASP A 870 20.65 -18.63 16.74
CA ASP A 870 19.92 -18.75 15.47
C ASP A 870 20.87 -18.66 14.28
N LEU A 871 21.93 -17.84 14.40
CA LEU A 871 22.96 -17.69 13.38
C LEU A 871 23.75 -18.99 13.20
N LEU A 872 24.20 -19.60 14.31
CA LEU A 872 24.93 -20.86 14.26
C LEU A 872 24.03 -21.99 13.77
N GLU A 873 22.75 -22.03 14.14
CA GLU A 873 21.79 -22.99 13.60
C GLU A 873 21.59 -22.83 12.09
N ALA A 874 21.52 -21.58 11.60
CA ALA A 874 21.42 -21.28 10.19
C ALA A 874 22.71 -21.58 9.39
N MET A 875 23.88 -21.62 10.03
CA MET A 875 25.15 -21.93 9.36
C MET A 875 25.55 -23.41 9.46
N ARG A 876 25.12 -24.11 10.50
CA ARG A 876 25.43 -25.53 10.73
C ARG A 876 24.84 -26.41 9.63
N MET A 877 25.59 -27.45 9.28
CA MET A 877 25.05 -28.46 8.39
C MET A 877 24.00 -29.30 9.12
N LYS A 878 22.84 -29.49 8.49
CA LYS A 878 21.83 -30.45 8.94
C LYS A 878 22.23 -31.80 8.34
N LEU A 879 22.69 -32.71 9.20
CA LEU A 879 23.07 -34.08 8.82
C LEU A 879 21.83 -34.92 8.49
#